data_AF-A0A428PTP8-F1
#
_entry.id   AF-A0A428PTP8-F1
#
_cell.length_a   1.000
_cell.length_b   1.000
_cell.length_c   1.000
_cell.angle_alpha   90.00
_cell.angle_beta   90.00
_cell.angle_gamma   90.00
#
_symmetry.space_group_name_H-M   'P 1'
#
loop_
_entity.id
_entity.type
_entity.pdbx_description
1 polymer ?
#
loop_
_entity_poly.entity_id
_entity_poly.type
_entity_poly.pdbx_seq_one_letter_code
_entity_poly.pdbx_strand_id
1 'polypeptide(L)'
;MTSINELDSLEDSILVLPPDVSASAFREVLLEMAKAVGNDNVTVHTRQSMKPDEQGHYYNLPKEHDLFYVLEKDHFLAGAVVCPGSTEEVSAVVKLANKYLAPLWPVSIGRNVGYGGAAPRLRGSIVLDLGARMNKVLDVSSRDCTCLLEPGVTYFALYEHLQKNGFQNLWIDNPDLGGGSVVGNALERGAGYTPYGEHFSFHCGMEVVLPSGEVMRTGMGALPGNNTWQTFQYGYGPYPDGIFTQSNFGIVTKMGVWLMPDPGGYQAYLFSFPKETDLPEIVERVRVLRISGVIQNAPTIRNTLIDAAVYGPKSGYTSNKDVLSSSEIDEIAKKINVGRWNIYGAMYGPKPMRDVQWEALKESFMQIPGARYEFPKPREKGEKRTVLHMREETLKGLPNTYELGWLNWSCERGSLLGFSPISPATGFDANKQCEMVKRRFKEFGFDYIGTFVVGWRELHHIVCLTFDKTDPKQRKRAHRCIELLIDDAAAEGYGEYRTHLCYMDQIASVYNWNGNAALKFNQQLKDTLDPNGILAPGKSGIWPARLREQRSKGSFKFKITHVQRPEPGPTDVLVRLSVSGVCGTDMGLATGELGPTRDILGHEGVGYVVQLGSAVTSAQVKLGDRIGIAWLRDVCDVCEFCLHAGGETRCKEQLNSGRKRDGTFAEYAIVPSRYLLRIPGHITVPDELIAPILCGGVTAYAAIKNAGVVGGKWVAVSGAGGGVGALAVQYAKAMGYRVLGIDVGDAKRDMCLSSGADGFVDAAQSQDLQRDAEAAMGQTGADLVLVCAASGGAYNAALGIVAAFGTLVSVGIPPPHQLVSFHPLLLIDMGINIVGSAVGTKEDILEAIGLVQRGLVKPVVNIQRLEDLPGLASRFGEVS
;
A
#
# COMPACT_ATOMS: atom_id res chain seq x y z
N MET A 1 -1.99 -26.29 13.84
CA MET A 1 -1.07 -26.52 12.72
C MET A 1 -1.32 -27.92 12.23
N THR A 2 -1.39 -28.13 10.92
CA THR A 2 -1.65 -29.45 10.36
C THR A 2 -0.36 -29.99 9.79
N SER A 3 -0.02 -31.25 10.11
CA SER A 3 1.17 -31.90 9.55
C SER A 3 0.97 -32.06 8.05
N ILE A 4 2.06 -32.04 7.27
CA ILE A 4 1.98 -32.35 5.84
C ILE A 4 1.32 -33.72 5.56
N ASN A 5 1.43 -34.68 6.48
CA ASN A 5 0.83 -36.01 6.35
C ASN A 5 -0.70 -35.99 6.42
N GLU A 6 -1.29 -34.92 6.97
CA GLU A 6 -2.73 -34.72 7.10
C GLU A 6 -3.26 -33.78 6.02
N LEU A 7 -2.42 -33.31 5.09
CA LEU A 7 -2.82 -32.34 4.08
C LEU A 7 -4.01 -32.84 3.27
N ASP A 8 -3.95 -34.06 2.72
CA ASP A 8 -4.99 -34.63 1.85
C ASP A 8 -6.36 -34.84 2.53
N SER A 9 -6.43 -34.81 3.88
CA SER A 9 -7.70 -34.92 4.60
C SER A 9 -8.39 -33.57 4.83
N LEU A 10 -7.70 -32.44 4.59
CA LEU A 10 -8.30 -31.11 4.70
C LEU A 10 -9.27 -30.85 3.55
N GLU A 11 -10.41 -30.23 3.84
CA GLU A 11 -11.28 -29.69 2.79
C GLU A 11 -10.65 -28.46 2.13
N ASP A 12 -10.85 -28.29 0.82
CA ASP A 12 -10.31 -27.14 0.07
C ASP A 12 -10.79 -25.79 0.59
N SER A 13 -12.00 -25.74 1.16
CA SER A 13 -12.61 -24.55 1.78
C SER A 13 -11.83 -24.03 3.00
N ILE A 14 -11.01 -24.89 3.62
CA ILE A 14 -10.26 -24.59 4.85
C ILE A 14 -8.84 -24.06 4.52
N LEU A 15 -8.33 -24.36 3.31
CA LEU A 15 -7.00 -23.92 2.88
C LEU A 15 -6.94 -22.40 2.73
N VAL A 16 -5.80 -21.82 3.11
CA VAL A 16 -5.52 -20.40 2.92
C VAL A 16 -4.69 -20.27 1.66
N LEU A 17 -5.35 -19.96 0.54
CA LEU A 17 -4.74 -19.94 -0.78
C LEU A 17 -4.42 -18.51 -1.26
N PRO A 18 -3.35 -18.34 -2.06
CA PRO A 18 -3.18 -17.17 -2.92
C PRO A 18 -4.34 -17.03 -3.92
N PRO A 19 -4.62 -15.82 -4.44
CA PRO A 19 -5.81 -15.55 -5.25
C PRO A 19 -5.90 -16.34 -6.57
N ASP A 20 -4.77 -16.79 -7.10
CA ASP A 20 -4.67 -17.45 -8.42
C ASP A 20 -3.96 -18.82 -8.37
N VAL A 21 -3.92 -19.45 -7.19
CA VAL A 21 -3.37 -20.80 -7.00
C VAL A 21 -4.50 -21.73 -6.57
N SER A 22 -4.72 -22.80 -7.35
CA SER A 22 -5.75 -23.80 -7.02
C SER A 22 -5.36 -24.61 -5.77
N ALA A 23 -6.36 -25.17 -5.09
CA ALA A 23 -6.12 -26.08 -3.96
C ALA A 23 -5.25 -27.28 -4.37
N SER A 24 -5.49 -27.85 -5.56
CA SER A 24 -4.69 -28.96 -6.09
C SER A 24 -3.22 -28.57 -6.30
N ALA A 25 -2.95 -27.45 -6.96
CA ALA A 25 -1.59 -26.95 -7.18
C ALA A 25 -0.89 -26.64 -5.85
N PHE A 26 -1.61 -26.04 -4.90
CA PHE A 26 -1.09 -25.76 -3.56
C PHE A 26 -0.75 -27.04 -2.78
N ARG A 27 -1.54 -28.11 -2.94
CA ARG A 27 -1.24 -29.40 -2.31
C ARG A 27 0.01 -30.03 -2.90
N GLU A 28 0.05 -30.13 -4.23
CA GLU A 28 1.16 -30.75 -4.95
C GLU A 28 2.49 -30.05 -4.65
N VAL A 29 2.52 -28.72 -4.66
CA VAL A 29 3.75 -27.97 -4.37
C VAL A 29 4.25 -28.24 -2.95
N LEU A 30 3.36 -28.32 -1.95
CA LEU A 30 3.75 -28.61 -0.57
C LEU A 30 4.26 -30.05 -0.40
N LEU A 31 3.65 -31.02 -1.08
CA LEU A 31 4.12 -32.41 -1.07
C LEU A 31 5.49 -32.54 -1.76
N GLU A 32 5.74 -31.83 -2.86
CA GLU A 32 7.05 -31.81 -3.51
C GLU A 32 8.10 -31.07 -2.66
N MET A 33 7.73 -29.97 -2.01
CA MET A 33 8.61 -29.27 -1.08
C MET A 33 8.97 -30.15 0.12
N ALA A 34 8.01 -30.91 0.66
CA ALA A 34 8.26 -31.85 1.76
C ALA A 34 9.24 -32.97 1.36
N LYS A 35 9.23 -33.42 0.09
CA LYS A 35 10.26 -34.35 -0.42
C LYS A 35 11.64 -33.69 -0.47
N ALA A 36 11.72 -32.39 -0.75
CA ALA A 36 12.98 -31.66 -0.84
C ALA A 36 13.56 -31.30 0.54
N VAL A 37 12.72 -30.90 1.51
CA VAL A 37 13.15 -30.37 2.81
C VAL A 37 12.88 -31.31 3.99
N GLY A 38 12.14 -32.40 3.78
CA GLY A 38 11.65 -33.31 4.83
C GLY A 38 10.28 -32.90 5.38
N ASN A 39 9.44 -33.89 5.73
CA ASN A 39 8.05 -33.67 6.15
C ASN A 39 7.93 -32.80 7.42
N ASP A 40 8.84 -32.96 8.39
CA ASP A 40 8.82 -32.18 9.64
C ASP A 40 9.13 -30.69 9.42
N ASN A 41 9.62 -30.33 8.23
CA ASN A 41 9.99 -28.97 7.86
C ASN A 41 8.93 -28.28 6.99
N VAL A 42 7.73 -28.87 6.87
CA VAL A 42 6.59 -28.27 6.17
C VAL A 42 5.36 -28.28 7.09
N THR A 43 4.82 -27.11 7.38
CA THR A 43 3.64 -26.94 8.23
C THR A 43 2.53 -26.24 7.46
N VAL A 44 1.33 -26.81 7.46
CA VAL A 44 0.15 -26.24 6.80
C VAL A 44 -0.65 -25.41 7.79
N HIS A 45 -1.08 -24.22 7.36
CA HIS A 45 -1.82 -23.27 8.17
C HIS A 45 -3.23 -23.01 7.62
N THR A 46 -4.18 -23.08 8.54
CA THR A 46 -5.60 -22.73 8.36
C THR A 46 -5.95 -21.60 9.32
N ARG A 47 -7.11 -20.95 9.14
CA ARG A 47 -7.60 -19.92 10.06
C ARG A 47 -7.73 -20.43 11.50
N GLN A 48 -8.12 -21.69 11.68
CA GLN A 48 -8.27 -22.32 13.00
C GLN A 48 -6.92 -22.66 13.64
N SER A 49 -5.86 -22.80 12.83
CA SER A 49 -4.53 -23.19 13.28
C SER A 49 -3.67 -22.03 13.79
N MET A 50 -4.16 -20.79 13.67
CA MET A 50 -3.42 -19.58 14.02
C MET A 50 -3.04 -19.58 15.50
N LYS A 51 -1.77 -19.26 15.79
CA LYS A 51 -1.28 -19.19 17.16
C LYS A 51 -2.12 -18.19 17.99
N PRO A 52 -2.63 -18.57 19.19
CA PRO A 52 -3.32 -17.65 20.08
C PRO A 52 -2.41 -16.51 20.56
N ASP A 53 -3.02 -15.36 20.87
CA ASP A 53 -2.28 -14.17 21.30
C ASP A 53 -1.53 -14.42 22.62
N GLU A 54 -2.08 -15.27 23.48
CA GLU A 54 -1.51 -15.60 24.79
C GLU A 54 -0.21 -16.40 24.69
N GLN A 55 0.00 -17.08 23.57
CA GLN A 55 1.19 -17.90 23.29
C GLN A 55 2.25 -17.14 22.49
N GLY A 56 1.88 -16.00 21.88
CA GLY A 56 2.77 -15.16 21.11
C GLY A 56 3.51 -14.15 22.01
N HIS A 57 4.84 -14.17 21.95
CA HIS A 57 5.69 -13.11 22.51
C HIS A 57 6.98 -13.00 21.69
N TYR A 58 7.82 -11.99 21.94
CA TYR A 58 9.03 -11.70 21.15
C TYR A 58 9.90 -12.94 20.81
N TYR A 59 10.13 -13.83 21.79
CA TYR A 59 10.94 -15.02 21.57
C TYR A 59 10.22 -16.18 20.86
N ASN A 60 8.88 -16.15 20.78
CA ASN A 60 8.00 -17.18 20.23
C ASN A 60 6.92 -16.53 19.33
N LEU A 61 7.34 -15.72 18.36
CA LEU A 61 6.41 -15.10 17.42
C LEU A 61 5.78 -16.16 16.51
N PRO A 62 4.52 -15.98 16.07
CA PRO A 62 3.96 -16.77 14.97
C PRO A 62 4.78 -16.55 13.69
N LYS A 63 4.85 -17.59 12.86
CA LYS A 63 5.47 -17.53 11.53
C LYS A 63 4.43 -17.30 10.43
N GLU A 64 3.18 -17.62 10.75
CA GLU A 64 2.08 -17.67 9.82
C GLU A 64 1.27 -16.37 9.74
N HIS A 65 1.34 -15.49 10.73
CA HIS A 65 0.58 -14.24 10.76
C HIS A 65 1.26 -13.16 11.59
N ASP A 66 0.72 -11.94 11.56
CA ASP A 66 1.21 -10.81 12.33
C ASP A 66 0.65 -10.84 13.76
N LEU A 67 1.52 -10.97 14.77
CA LEU A 67 1.10 -10.91 16.18
C LEU A 67 0.68 -9.50 16.61
N PHE A 68 1.19 -8.47 15.94
CA PHE A 68 0.98 -7.05 16.25
C PHE A 68 -0.06 -6.41 15.30
N TYR A 69 -1.03 -7.21 14.88
CA TYR A 69 -1.99 -6.86 13.86
C TYR A 69 -2.74 -5.55 14.14
N VAL A 70 -2.81 -4.69 13.11
CA VAL A 70 -3.70 -3.52 13.06
C VAL A 70 -4.98 -3.81 12.29
N LEU A 71 -4.91 -4.69 11.29
CA LEU A 71 -6.08 -5.21 10.58
C LEU A 71 -6.62 -6.46 11.29
N GLU A 72 -7.53 -7.19 10.66
CA GLU A 72 -7.92 -8.49 11.19
C GLU A 72 -6.73 -9.46 11.26
N LYS A 73 -6.70 -10.27 12.32
CA LYS A 73 -5.56 -11.14 12.63
C LYS A 73 -5.22 -12.10 11.47
N ASP A 74 -6.23 -12.51 10.71
CA ASP A 74 -6.12 -13.42 9.57
C ASP A 74 -5.93 -12.71 8.21
N HIS A 75 -5.73 -11.39 8.21
CA HIS A 75 -5.56 -10.60 6.99
C HIS A 75 -4.26 -10.96 6.26
N PHE A 76 -3.13 -11.01 6.97
CA PHE A 76 -1.84 -11.46 6.47
C PHE A 76 -1.54 -12.87 6.98
N LEU A 77 -2.32 -13.85 6.51
CA LEU A 77 -2.16 -15.25 6.91
C LEU A 77 -1.44 -16.06 5.83
N ALA A 78 -0.38 -16.76 6.21
CA ALA A 78 0.32 -17.73 5.37
C ALA A 78 -0.52 -18.99 5.15
N GLY A 79 -0.38 -19.61 3.97
CA GLY A 79 -0.97 -20.92 3.71
C GLY A 79 -0.13 -22.07 4.27
N ALA A 80 1.19 -21.88 4.32
CA ALA A 80 2.13 -22.83 4.87
C ALA A 80 3.43 -22.14 5.32
N VAL A 81 4.22 -22.86 6.11
CA VAL A 81 5.61 -22.52 6.47
C VAL A 81 6.51 -23.66 6.03
N VAL A 82 7.61 -23.34 5.35
CA VAL A 82 8.64 -24.30 4.91
C VAL A 82 10.00 -23.87 5.46
N CYS A 83 10.75 -24.82 6.03
CA CYS A 83 12.01 -24.58 6.74
C CYS A 83 13.19 -25.26 6.02
N PRO A 84 13.74 -24.65 4.95
CA PRO A 84 14.91 -25.21 4.27
C PRO A 84 16.17 -25.09 5.13
N GLY A 85 17.08 -26.05 5.02
CA GLY A 85 18.34 -26.13 5.77
C GLY A 85 19.61 -25.87 4.98
N SER A 86 19.51 -25.62 3.68
CA SER A 86 20.67 -25.30 2.84
C SER A 86 20.30 -24.43 1.64
N THR A 87 21.30 -23.90 0.94
CA THR A 87 21.09 -23.11 -0.28
C THR A 87 20.50 -23.95 -1.42
N GLU A 88 20.86 -25.24 -1.47
CA GLU A 88 20.33 -26.21 -2.42
C GLU A 88 18.84 -26.49 -2.15
N GLU A 89 18.44 -26.65 -0.89
CA GLU A 89 17.03 -26.79 -0.50
C GLU A 89 16.23 -25.53 -0.88
N VAL A 90 16.77 -24.33 -0.64
CA VAL A 90 16.13 -23.06 -1.07
C VAL A 90 15.99 -23.01 -2.59
N SER A 91 17.03 -23.37 -3.35
CA SER A 91 16.99 -23.44 -4.82
C SER A 91 15.89 -24.41 -5.30
N ALA A 92 15.78 -25.58 -4.68
CA ALA A 92 14.75 -26.57 -5.02
C ALA A 92 13.34 -26.03 -4.76
N VAL A 93 13.12 -25.44 -3.59
CA VAL A 93 11.84 -24.80 -3.22
C VAL A 93 11.45 -23.70 -4.20
N VAL A 94 12.38 -22.85 -4.64
CA VAL A 94 12.12 -21.80 -5.63
C VAL A 94 11.72 -22.38 -7.00
N LYS A 95 12.38 -23.44 -7.44
CA LYS A 95 12.03 -24.13 -8.71
C LYS A 95 10.63 -24.75 -8.64
N LEU A 96 10.27 -25.35 -7.50
CA LEU A 96 8.93 -25.88 -7.26
C LEU A 96 7.88 -24.78 -7.23
N ALA A 97 8.16 -23.67 -6.56
CA ALA A 97 7.29 -22.50 -6.54
C ALA A 97 7.01 -21.96 -7.94
N ASN A 98 8.01 -21.92 -8.83
CA ASN A 98 7.83 -21.56 -10.24
C ASN A 98 6.88 -22.51 -10.97
N LYS A 99 7.09 -23.83 -10.82
CA LYS A 99 6.27 -24.86 -11.47
C LYS A 99 4.78 -24.73 -11.14
N TYR A 100 4.46 -24.31 -9.91
CA TYR A 100 3.10 -24.23 -9.38
C TYR A 100 2.58 -22.80 -9.19
N LEU A 101 3.34 -21.79 -9.63
CA LEU A 101 3.04 -20.36 -9.44
C LEU A 101 2.79 -19.97 -7.97
N ALA A 102 3.34 -20.73 -7.02
CA ALA A 102 3.12 -20.58 -5.59
C ALA A 102 3.98 -19.44 -5.02
N PRO A 103 3.38 -18.36 -4.47
CA PRO A 103 4.13 -17.26 -3.90
C PRO A 103 4.89 -17.64 -2.63
N LEU A 104 6.14 -17.20 -2.54
CA LEU A 104 7.06 -17.42 -1.43
C LEU A 104 7.27 -16.10 -0.65
N TRP A 105 7.40 -16.19 0.67
CA TRP A 105 7.74 -15.05 1.52
C TRP A 105 8.94 -15.42 2.42
N PRO A 106 10.17 -15.05 2.05
CA PRO A 106 11.36 -15.41 2.80
C PRO A 106 11.49 -14.59 4.08
N VAL A 107 11.78 -15.27 5.18
CA VAL A 107 12.08 -14.66 6.47
C VAL A 107 13.32 -15.33 7.06
N SER A 108 14.15 -14.54 7.75
CA SER A 108 15.27 -15.09 8.51
C SER A 108 14.77 -15.60 9.87
N ILE A 109 14.57 -14.71 10.85
CA ILE A 109 14.05 -15.06 12.18
C ILE A 109 12.58 -14.66 12.36
N GLY A 110 12.05 -13.73 11.56
CA GLY A 110 10.64 -13.28 11.66
C GLY A 110 10.34 -12.29 12.80
N ARG A 111 11.38 -11.74 13.47
CA ARG A 111 11.26 -10.74 14.54
C ARG A 111 11.22 -9.28 14.02
N ASN A 112 10.53 -9.04 12.91
CA ASN A 112 10.33 -7.68 12.35
C ASN A 112 9.16 -6.97 13.05
N VAL A 113 9.30 -6.78 14.37
CA VAL A 113 8.25 -6.24 15.26
C VAL A 113 7.87 -4.82 14.87
N GLY A 114 6.57 -4.52 14.83
CA GLY A 114 6.04 -3.23 14.37
C GLY A 114 5.93 -3.08 12.85
N TYR A 115 6.43 -4.07 12.09
CA TYR A 115 6.48 -4.06 10.63
C TYR A 115 5.83 -5.30 9.98
N GLY A 116 5.12 -6.12 10.76
CA GLY A 116 4.35 -7.28 10.29
C GLY A 116 4.96 -8.64 10.66
N GLY A 117 6.06 -8.66 11.40
CA GLY A 117 6.69 -9.90 11.89
C GLY A 117 7.16 -10.81 10.74
N ALA A 118 6.65 -12.04 10.71
CA ALA A 118 6.93 -13.01 9.66
C ALA A 118 5.81 -13.11 8.61
N ALA A 119 4.70 -12.40 8.81
CA ALA A 119 3.52 -12.52 7.98
C ALA A 119 3.81 -12.15 6.52
N PRO A 120 3.23 -12.86 5.54
CA PRO A 120 3.39 -12.52 4.14
C PRO A 120 2.51 -11.34 3.74
N ARG A 121 3.01 -10.47 2.85
CA ARG A 121 2.21 -9.37 2.29
C ARG A 121 0.99 -9.88 1.52
N LEU A 122 1.16 -10.95 0.74
CA LEU A 122 0.09 -11.62 0.01
C LEU A 122 -0.41 -12.81 0.83
N ARG A 123 -1.67 -12.77 1.24
CA ARG A 123 -2.34 -13.86 1.98
C ARG A 123 -2.26 -15.17 1.18
N GLY A 124 -2.04 -16.27 1.89
CA GLY A 124 -1.89 -17.61 1.32
C GLY A 124 -0.50 -17.94 0.80
N SER A 125 0.43 -16.99 0.78
CA SER A 125 1.83 -17.28 0.43
C SER A 125 2.44 -18.32 1.38
N ILE A 126 3.46 -19.02 0.90
CA ILE A 126 4.29 -19.93 1.68
C ILE A 126 5.42 -19.13 2.32
N VAL A 127 5.46 -19.09 3.65
CA VAL A 127 6.57 -18.45 4.38
C VAL A 127 7.78 -19.38 4.37
N LEU A 128 8.94 -18.89 3.96
CA LEU A 128 10.20 -19.64 4.03
C LEU A 128 10.98 -19.21 5.27
N ASP A 129 10.97 -20.04 6.31
CA ASP A 129 11.67 -19.79 7.57
C ASP A 129 13.12 -20.28 7.49
N LEU A 130 13.98 -19.46 6.88
CA LEU A 130 15.38 -19.81 6.62
C LEU A 130 16.16 -20.04 7.92
N GLY A 131 15.89 -19.22 8.94
CA GLY A 131 16.65 -19.23 10.19
C GLY A 131 16.38 -20.43 11.08
N ALA A 132 15.36 -21.25 10.78
CA ALA A 132 15.08 -22.47 11.51
C ALA A 132 16.23 -23.49 11.41
N ARG A 133 16.84 -23.62 10.22
CA ARG A 133 17.89 -24.61 9.94
C ARG A 133 19.18 -24.04 9.34
N MET A 134 19.14 -22.82 8.78
CA MET A 134 20.33 -22.11 8.29
C MET A 134 20.78 -21.06 9.31
N ASN A 135 21.45 -21.46 10.39
CA ASN A 135 21.73 -20.62 11.56
C ASN A 135 23.20 -20.61 12.01
N LYS A 136 24.13 -20.91 11.11
CA LYS A 136 25.56 -21.00 11.42
C LYS A 136 26.30 -19.68 11.21
N VAL A 137 27.24 -19.40 12.12
CA VAL A 137 28.39 -18.53 11.85
C VAL A 137 29.38 -19.36 11.05
N LEU A 138 29.57 -19.04 9.78
CA LEU A 138 30.32 -19.86 8.82
C LEU A 138 31.82 -19.59 8.87
N ASP A 139 32.20 -18.33 9.06
CA ASP A 139 33.59 -17.90 9.15
C ASP A 139 33.73 -16.61 9.97
N VAL A 140 34.88 -16.43 10.63
CA VAL A 140 35.27 -15.22 11.35
C VAL A 140 36.77 -14.96 11.13
N SER A 141 37.10 -13.80 10.56
CA SER A 141 38.49 -13.34 10.43
C SER A 141 38.77 -12.26 11.47
N SER A 142 39.60 -12.59 12.47
CA SER A 142 40.11 -11.60 13.43
C SER A 142 41.10 -10.62 12.79
N ARG A 143 41.87 -11.08 11.80
CA ARG A 143 42.81 -10.23 11.05
C ARG A 143 42.07 -9.13 10.29
N ASP A 144 41.01 -9.51 9.57
CA ASP A 144 40.28 -8.61 8.67
C ASP A 144 39.06 -7.97 9.35
N CYS A 145 38.73 -8.40 10.57
CA CYS A 145 37.56 -7.97 11.33
C CYS A 145 36.25 -8.22 10.56
N THR A 146 36.06 -9.43 10.04
CA THR A 146 34.88 -9.80 9.24
C THR A 146 34.27 -11.12 9.69
N CYS A 147 33.01 -11.36 9.35
CA CYS A 147 32.37 -12.67 9.50
C CYS A 147 31.46 -12.99 8.32
N LEU A 148 31.14 -14.29 8.15
CA LEU A 148 30.18 -14.79 7.16
C LEU A 148 29.07 -15.56 7.87
N LEU A 149 27.81 -15.18 7.61
CA LEU A 149 26.66 -15.62 8.40
C LEU A 149 25.56 -16.25 7.53
N GLU A 150 24.89 -17.27 8.07
CA GLU A 150 23.58 -17.72 7.58
C GLU A 150 22.43 -16.88 8.19
N PRO A 151 21.21 -16.88 7.60
CA PRO A 151 20.12 -15.99 8.02
C PRO A 151 19.66 -16.19 9.47
N GLY A 152 19.80 -17.39 10.03
CA GLY A 152 19.36 -17.72 11.39
C GLY A 152 20.28 -17.23 12.50
N VAL A 153 21.44 -16.64 12.18
CA VAL A 153 22.32 -16.06 13.20
C VAL A 153 21.67 -14.81 13.78
N THR A 154 21.28 -14.89 15.05
CA THR A 154 20.82 -13.73 15.83
C THR A 154 22.00 -12.92 16.37
N TYR A 155 21.79 -11.67 16.78
CA TYR A 155 22.85 -10.89 17.43
C TYR A 155 23.36 -11.56 18.71
N PHE A 156 22.48 -12.19 19.50
CA PHE A 156 22.89 -13.04 20.63
C PHE A 156 23.78 -14.19 20.20
N ALA A 157 23.38 -14.94 19.16
CA ALA A 157 24.15 -16.09 18.68
C ALA A 157 25.53 -15.68 18.15
N LEU A 158 25.62 -14.56 17.42
CA LEU A 158 26.89 -14.02 16.95
C LEU A 158 27.78 -13.60 18.12
N TYR A 159 27.24 -12.81 19.05
CA TYR A 159 27.99 -12.38 20.24
C TYR A 159 28.53 -13.59 21.02
N GLU A 160 27.67 -14.56 21.34
CA GLU A 160 28.09 -15.77 22.04
C GLU A 160 29.15 -16.57 21.28
N HIS A 161 29.03 -16.67 19.96
CA HIS A 161 30.03 -17.34 19.13
C HIS A 161 31.39 -16.65 19.25
N LEU A 162 31.45 -15.32 19.14
CA LEU A 162 32.71 -14.57 19.27
C LEU A 162 33.33 -14.76 20.67
N GLN A 163 32.50 -14.72 21.72
CA GLN A 163 32.97 -14.92 23.10
C GLN A 163 33.55 -16.33 23.33
N LYS A 164 32.87 -17.37 22.83
CA LYS A 164 33.25 -18.77 23.02
C LYS A 164 34.47 -19.19 22.20
N ASN A 165 34.75 -18.54 21.07
CA ASN A 165 35.78 -18.96 20.12
C ASN A 165 37.04 -18.06 20.09
N GLY A 166 37.25 -17.22 21.12
CA GLY A 166 38.49 -16.43 21.25
C GLY A 166 38.54 -15.15 20.42
N PHE A 167 37.38 -14.62 20.01
CA PHE A 167 37.25 -13.37 19.25
C PHE A 167 36.72 -12.22 20.11
N GLN A 168 37.06 -12.18 21.41
CA GLN A 168 36.53 -11.17 22.34
C GLN A 168 36.99 -9.74 22.00
N ASN A 169 38.02 -9.60 21.17
CA ASN A 169 38.52 -8.33 20.63
C ASN A 169 37.69 -7.80 19.44
N LEU A 170 36.64 -8.50 19.01
CA LEU A 170 35.73 -8.06 17.95
C LEU A 170 34.36 -7.78 18.56
N TRP A 171 33.86 -6.57 18.32
CA TRP A 171 32.54 -6.10 18.74
C TRP A 171 31.56 -6.21 17.58
N ILE A 172 30.32 -6.58 17.91
CA ILE A 172 29.21 -6.52 16.98
C ILE A 172 28.53 -5.14 17.09
N ASP A 173 27.78 -4.76 16.06
CA ASP A 173 26.72 -3.78 16.20
C ASP A 173 25.38 -4.51 16.38
N ASN A 174 24.50 -4.03 17.27
CA ASN A 174 23.18 -4.60 17.46
C ASN A 174 22.09 -3.52 17.59
N PRO A 175 20.86 -3.79 17.10
CA PRO A 175 19.69 -2.97 17.37
C PRO A 175 19.27 -3.08 18.85
N ASP A 176 18.19 -2.41 19.25
CA ASP A 176 17.74 -2.39 20.66
C ASP A 176 17.40 -3.80 21.18
N LEU A 177 16.93 -4.66 20.29
CA LEU A 177 16.51 -6.02 20.61
C LEU A 177 17.43 -7.04 19.90
N GLY A 178 18.31 -7.66 20.66
CA GLY A 178 19.33 -8.60 20.18
C GLY A 178 18.81 -9.94 19.65
N GLY A 179 17.51 -10.19 19.76
CA GLY A 179 16.89 -11.41 19.22
C GLY A 179 16.71 -11.41 17.70
N GLY A 180 16.88 -10.26 17.02
CA GLY A 180 16.78 -10.19 15.56
C GLY A 180 17.87 -10.99 14.84
N SER A 181 17.64 -11.32 13.58
CA SER A 181 18.67 -11.85 12.67
C SER A 181 19.62 -10.72 12.27
N VAL A 182 20.93 -10.98 12.24
CA VAL A 182 21.93 -10.03 11.72
C VAL A 182 21.68 -9.77 10.23
N VAL A 183 21.57 -10.85 9.44
CA VAL A 183 21.31 -10.78 8.00
C VAL A 183 19.94 -10.14 7.72
N GLY A 184 18.88 -10.61 8.37
CA GLY A 184 17.53 -10.10 8.13
C GLY A 184 17.37 -8.62 8.48
N ASN A 185 18.03 -8.14 9.53
CA ASN A 185 18.02 -6.73 9.88
C ASN A 185 18.80 -5.89 8.85
N ALA A 186 19.98 -6.34 8.42
CA ALA A 186 20.77 -5.66 7.39
C ALA A 186 20.01 -5.57 6.05
N LEU A 187 19.30 -6.62 5.64
CA LEU A 187 18.45 -6.62 4.44
C LEU A 187 17.27 -5.65 4.51
N GLU A 188 16.77 -5.38 5.71
CA GLU A 188 15.76 -4.37 5.96
C GLU A 188 16.36 -2.97 6.21
N ARG A 189 17.67 -2.81 6.00
CA ARG A 189 18.45 -1.58 6.27
C ARG A 189 18.24 -1.07 7.69
N GLY A 190 18.14 -1.99 8.65
CA GLY A 190 17.96 -1.62 10.04
C GLY A 190 19.19 -0.94 10.61
N ALA A 191 18.97 -0.17 11.67
CA ALA A 191 20.00 0.57 12.38
C ALA A 191 20.40 -0.15 13.67
N GLY A 192 21.62 0.15 14.10
CA GLY A 192 22.12 -0.07 15.45
C GLY A 192 22.93 1.15 15.90
N TYR A 193 23.83 0.98 16.87
CA TYR A 193 24.20 2.11 17.75
C TYR A 193 25.68 2.27 18.05
N THR A 194 26.56 1.42 17.53
CA THR A 194 28.01 1.64 17.55
C THR A 194 28.41 2.50 16.33
N PRO A 195 29.70 2.79 16.09
CA PRO A 195 30.16 3.36 14.82
C PRO A 195 29.78 2.54 13.58
N TYR A 196 29.41 1.27 13.74
CA TYR A 196 29.01 0.34 12.67
C TYR A 196 27.47 0.26 12.53
N GLY A 197 26.74 1.24 13.08
CA GLY A 197 25.28 1.21 13.24
C GLY A 197 24.45 1.26 11.96
N GLU A 198 25.04 1.55 10.80
CA GLU A 198 24.36 1.42 9.51
C GLU A 198 24.59 0.01 8.95
N HIS A 199 23.84 -0.99 9.44
CA HIS A 199 24.16 -2.40 9.20
C HIS A 199 24.36 -2.76 7.72
N PHE A 200 23.55 -2.20 6.82
CA PHE A 200 23.75 -2.44 5.38
C PHE A 200 25.01 -1.76 4.84
N SER A 201 25.46 -0.62 5.36
CA SER A 201 26.74 -0.03 4.93
C SER A 201 27.94 -0.92 5.27
N PHE A 202 27.81 -1.77 6.29
CA PHE A 202 28.86 -2.66 6.81
C PHE A 202 28.69 -4.14 6.41
N HIS A 203 27.82 -4.47 5.45
CA HIS A 203 27.82 -5.80 4.81
C HIS A 203 29.00 -5.93 3.84
N CYS A 204 29.41 -7.15 3.47
CA CYS A 204 30.38 -7.35 2.40
C CYS A 204 30.20 -8.71 1.73
N GLY A 205 29.54 -8.69 0.57
CA GLY A 205 29.25 -9.88 -0.21
C GLY A 205 28.07 -10.70 0.31
N MET A 206 27.29 -11.24 -0.63
CA MET A 206 26.07 -12.00 -0.36
C MET A 206 26.01 -13.24 -1.25
N GLU A 207 25.40 -14.33 -0.76
CA GLU A 207 24.96 -15.46 -1.58
C GLU A 207 23.43 -15.42 -1.66
N VAL A 208 22.90 -15.50 -2.88
CA VAL A 208 21.50 -15.23 -3.18
C VAL A 208 20.96 -16.30 -4.14
N VAL A 209 19.81 -16.86 -3.82
CA VAL A 209 19.01 -17.67 -4.74
C VAL A 209 18.08 -16.74 -5.53
N LEU A 210 18.28 -16.67 -6.84
CA LEU A 210 17.48 -15.87 -7.76
C LEU A 210 16.09 -16.50 -7.98
N PRO A 211 15.11 -15.77 -8.55
CA PRO A 211 13.77 -16.31 -8.80
C PRO A 211 13.76 -17.53 -9.74
N SER A 212 14.79 -17.72 -10.57
CA SER A 212 15.00 -18.94 -11.38
C SER A 212 15.41 -20.17 -10.55
N GLY A 213 15.83 -19.97 -9.30
CA GLY A 213 16.48 -20.97 -8.46
C GLY A 213 18.00 -21.07 -8.68
N GLU A 214 18.59 -20.24 -9.54
CA GLU A 214 20.05 -20.15 -9.67
C GLU A 214 20.67 -19.49 -8.44
N VAL A 215 21.91 -19.90 -8.11
CA VAL A 215 22.66 -19.36 -6.98
C VAL A 215 23.70 -18.38 -7.50
N MET A 216 23.69 -17.16 -6.96
CA MET A 216 24.63 -16.10 -7.30
C MET A 216 25.36 -15.61 -6.05
N ARG A 217 26.66 -15.32 -6.19
CA ARG A 217 27.42 -14.58 -5.18
C ARG A 217 27.72 -13.17 -5.69
N THR A 218 27.60 -12.17 -4.83
CA THR A 218 27.87 -10.77 -5.17
C THR A 218 29.31 -10.35 -4.84
N GLY A 219 29.73 -9.20 -5.38
CA GLY A 219 31.04 -8.61 -5.14
C GLY A 219 32.19 -9.54 -5.56
N MET A 220 33.25 -9.58 -4.76
CA MET A 220 34.38 -10.50 -5.01
C MET A 220 34.00 -11.98 -4.91
N GLY A 221 32.86 -12.32 -4.32
CA GLY A 221 32.36 -13.69 -4.22
C GLY A 221 32.03 -14.35 -5.55
N ALA A 222 31.82 -13.54 -6.60
CA ALA A 222 31.61 -14.02 -7.96
C ALA A 222 32.89 -14.59 -8.61
N LEU A 223 34.09 -14.23 -8.09
CA LEU A 223 35.37 -14.74 -8.59
C LEU A 223 35.72 -16.07 -7.88
N PRO A 224 35.79 -17.22 -8.58
CA PRO A 224 36.16 -18.48 -7.96
C PRO A 224 37.55 -18.43 -7.32
N GLY A 225 37.70 -18.99 -6.11
CA GLY A 225 38.98 -19.04 -5.39
C GLY A 225 39.46 -17.70 -4.82
N ASN A 226 38.61 -16.66 -4.80
CA ASN A 226 38.95 -15.38 -4.19
C ASN A 226 39.22 -15.50 -2.68
N ASN A 227 39.96 -14.53 -2.14
CA ASN A 227 40.25 -14.37 -0.71
C ASN A 227 39.80 -12.99 -0.18
N THR A 228 38.90 -12.32 -0.90
CA THR A 228 38.49 -10.93 -0.64
C THR A 228 36.97 -10.74 -0.63
N TRP A 229 36.19 -11.82 -0.63
CA TRP A 229 34.72 -11.74 -0.65
C TRP A 229 34.16 -10.88 0.48
N GLN A 230 34.63 -11.07 1.71
CA GLN A 230 34.19 -10.31 2.88
C GLN A 230 34.98 -9.01 3.11
N THR A 231 35.99 -8.69 2.28
CA THR A 231 36.84 -7.51 2.49
C THR A 231 36.67 -6.42 1.43
N PHE A 232 36.10 -6.74 0.26
CA PHE A 232 35.81 -5.74 -0.78
C PHE A 232 34.41 -5.93 -1.39
N GLN A 233 33.51 -4.99 -1.09
CA GLN A 233 32.08 -5.05 -1.45
C GLN A 233 31.83 -5.10 -2.96
N TYR A 234 32.52 -4.26 -3.72
CA TYR A 234 32.07 -3.91 -5.07
C TYR A 234 32.35 -4.99 -6.12
N GLY A 235 33.46 -5.73 -6.01
CA GLY A 235 33.89 -6.65 -7.07
C GLY A 235 34.17 -5.92 -8.39
N TYR A 236 33.48 -6.31 -9.47
CA TYR A 236 33.64 -5.72 -10.80
C TYR A 236 32.28 -5.59 -11.52
N GLY A 237 32.06 -4.47 -12.21
CA GLY A 237 30.81 -4.19 -12.95
C GLY A 237 29.75 -3.46 -12.13
N PRO A 238 28.45 -3.55 -12.51
CA PRO A 238 27.35 -3.04 -11.70
C PRO A 238 27.35 -3.69 -10.31
N TYR A 239 27.05 -2.91 -9.27
CA TYR A 239 27.04 -3.37 -7.89
C TYR A 239 25.59 -3.71 -7.46
N PRO A 240 25.21 -5.01 -7.41
CA PRO A 240 23.82 -5.41 -7.31
C PRO A 240 23.30 -5.49 -5.88
N ASP A 241 24.15 -5.52 -4.85
CA ASP A 241 23.77 -5.89 -3.47
C ASP A 241 22.59 -5.04 -2.95
N GLY A 242 22.56 -3.75 -3.31
CA GLY A 242 21.48 -2.84 -2.94
C GLY A 242 20.10 -3.28 -3.42
N ILE A 243 19.99 -3.96 -4.58
CA ILE A 243 18.71 -4.43 -5.09
C ILE A 243 18.12 -5.52 -4.20
N PHE A 244 18.92 -6.26 -3.42
CA PHE A 244 18.41 -7.35 -2.55
C PHE A 244 17.95 -6.86 -1.17
N THR A 245 17.93 -5.56 -0.92
CA THR A 245 17.46 -4.96 0.34
C THR A 245 16.08 -4.36 0.20
N GLN A 246 15.20 -4.60 1.19
CA GLN A 246 13.80 -4.16 1.19
C GLN A 246 13.08 -4.43 -0.15
N SER A 247 13.33 -5.58 -0.76
CA SER A 247 12.86 -5.92 -2.11
C SER A 247 12.41 -7.38 -2.19
N ASN A 248 12.10 -7.82 -3.40
CA ASN A 248 11.68 -9.18 -3.70
C ASN A 248 12.39 -9.76 -4.93
N PHE A 249 13.67 -9.40 -5.13
CA PHE A 249 14.46 -9.84 -6.29
C PHE A 249 15.29 -11.11 -6.06
N GLY A 250 15.36 -11.64 -4.82
CA GLY A 250 16.09 -12.86 -4.51
C GLY A 250 15.96 -13.27 -3.04
N ILE A 251 16.43 -14.47 -2.71
CA ILE A 251 16.47 -15.02 -1.35
C ILE A 251 17.92 -15.12 -0.90
N VAL A 252 18.30 -14.33 0.11
CA VAL A 252 19.68 -14.31 0.62
C VAL A 252 19.92 -15.49 1.56
N THR A 253 20.91 -16.30 1.24
CA THR A 253 21.28 -17.51 2.00
C THR A 253 22.57 -17.36 2.80
N LYS A 254 23.42 -16.38 2.45
CA LYS A 254 24.62 -16.01 3.23
C LYS A 254 24.91 -14.51 3.07
N MET A 255 25.46 -13.88 4.09
CA MET A 255 25.92 -12.49 4.02
C MET A 255 27.18 -12.30 4.85
N GLY A 256 28.17 -11.62 4.27
CA GLY A 256 29.33 -11.14 5.00
C GLY A 256 29.03 -9.84 5.74
N VAL A 257 29.59 -9.67 6.93
CA VAL A 257 29.41 -8.47 7.76
C VAL A 257 30.75 -8.11 8.42
N TRP A 258 31.08 -6.82 8.45
CA TRP A 258 32.24 -6.31 9.18
C TRP A 258 31.96 -6.19 10.67
N LEU A 259 32.98 -6.52 11.46
CA LEU A 259 32.99 -6.43 12.91
C LEU A 259 33.88 -5.27 13.33
N MET A 260 33.51 -4.56 14.38
CA MET A 260 34.33 -3.47 14.89
C MET A 260 35.46 -4.06 15.75
N PRO A 261 36.75 -3.75 15.51
CA PRO A 261 37.80 -4.11 16.45
C PRO A 261 37.60 -3.40 17.79
N ASP A 262 38.05 -4.00 18.88
CA ASP A 262 38.03 -3.36 20.20
C ASP A 262 38.67 -1.97 20.11
N PRO A 263 37.93 -0.89 20.42
CA PRO A 263 38.41 0.47 20.25
C PRO A 263 39.54 0.85 21.22
N GLY A 264 39.92 -0.01 22.17
CA GLY A 264 40.95 0.28 23.17
C GLY A 264 40.49 1.25 24.27
N GLY A 265 39.18 1.46 24.37
CA GLY A 265 38.54 2.26 25.40
C GLY A 265 37.12 2.70 25.01
N TYR A 266 36.27 2.85 26.02
CA TYR A 266 34.84 3.10 25.84
C TYR A 266 34.25 3.86 27.03
N GLN A 267 33.29 4.75 26.76
CA GLN A 267 32.48 5.41 27.78
C GLN A 267 31.14 5.85 27.18
N ALA A 268 30.03 5.25 27.62
CA ALA A 268 28.69 5.77 27.34
C ALA A 268 28.40 7.03 28.17
N TYR A 269 27.53 7.89 27.67
CA TYR A 269 27.07 9.09 28.35
C TYR A 269 25.57 9.34 28.11
N LEU A 270 24.97 10.09 29.02
CA LEU A 270 23.63 10.68 28.88
C LEU A 270 23.74 12.19 29.01
N PHE A 271 23.15 12.94 28.07
CA PHE A 271 22.77 14.35 28.28
C PHE A 271 21.26 14.46 28.38
N SER A 272 20.76 15.11 29.43
CA SER A 272 19.32 15.36 29.63
C SER A 272 19.02 16.84 29.50
N PHE A 273 17.94 17.17 28.80
CA PHE A 273 17.51 18.54 28.52
C PHE A 273 16.09 18.75 29.07
N PRO A 274 15.87 19.74 29.95
CA PRO A 274 14.66 19.82 30.74
C PRO A 274 13.43 20.30 29.98
N LYS A 275 13.57 21.04 28.87
CA LYS A 275 12.42 21.64 28.18
C LYS A 275 12.13 20.92 26.87
N GLU A 276 10.84 20.78 26.57
CA GLU A 276 10.37 20.27 25.30
C GLU A 276 10.86 21.13 24.11
N THR A 277 10.97 22.45 24.31
CA THR A 277 11.43 23.42 23.32
C THR A 277 12.93 23.37 23.02
N ASP A 278 13.71 22.53 23.72
CA ASP A 278 15.16 22.44 23.51
C ASP A 278 15.52 21.60 22.26
N LEU A 279 14.58 20.81 21.71
CA LEU A 279 14.82 19.91 20.57
C LEU A 279 15.55 20.56 19.38
N PRO A 280 15.14 21.75 18.88
CA PRO A 280 15.82 22.35 17.73
C PRO A 280 17.31 22.58 17.99
N GLU A 281 17.65 23.20 19.12
CA GLU A 281 19.02 23.53 19.50
C GLU A 281 19.85 22.27 19.77
N ILE A 282 19.24 21.24 20.37
CA ILE A 282 19.85 19.92 20.55
C ILE A 282 20.30 19.35 19.20
N VAL A 283 19.39 19.33 18.22
CA VAL A 283 19.67 18.76 16.90
C VAL A 283 20.74 19.56 16.16
N GLU A 284 20.71 20.90 16.23
CA GLU A 284 21.75 21.73 15.61
C GLU A 284 23.15 21.42 16.14
N ARG A 285 23.28 21.25 17.45
CA ARG A 285 24.56 20.90 18.10
C ARG A 285 24.99 19.48 17.76
N VAL A 286 24.07 18.52 17.85
CA VAL A 286 24.34 17.12 17.50
C VAL A 286 24.78 17.00 16.04
N ARG A 287 24.13 17.70 15.10
CA ARG A 287 24.47 17.68 13.68
C ARG A 287 25.94 18.03 13.45
N VAL A 288 26.40 19.14 14.03
CA VAL A 288 27.79 19.61 13.84
C VAL A 288 28.78 18.59 14.40
N LEU A 289 28.51 18.07 15.61
CA LEU A 289 29.36 17.10 16.28
C LEU A 289 29.38 15.74 15.56
N ARG A 290 28.26 15.33 14.97
CA ARG A 290 28.12 14.09 14.21
C ARG A 290 28.85 14.17 12.86
N ILE A 291 28.62 15.23 12.09
CA ILE A 291 29.27 15.44 10.77
C ILE A 291 30.79 15.57 10.89
N SER A 292 31.28 16.20 11.97
CA SER A 292 32.72 16.37 12.22
C SER A 292 33.40 15.11 12.76
N GLY A 293 32.64 14.06 13.08
CA GLY A 293 33.18 12.81 13.65
C GLY A 293 33.55 12.89 15.14
N VAL A 294 33.16 13.97 15.84
CA VAL A 294 33.29 14.05 17.32
C VAL A 294 32.35 13.04 17.97
N ILE A 295 31.11 12.95 17.49
CA ILE A 295 30.22 11.84 17.80
C ILE A 295 30.44 10.75 16.74
N GLN A 296 31.06 9.65 17.17
CA GLN A 296 31.51 8.57 16.28
C GLN A 296 30.39 7.58 15.93
N ASN A 297 29.52 7.27 16.89
CA ASN A 297 28.43 6.32 16.72
C ASN A 297 27.15 6.99 16.19
N ALA A 298 26.07 6.21 16.04
CA ALA A 298 24.73 6.74 15.84
C ALA A 298 24.08 7.03 17.21
N PRO A 299 24.16 8.28 17.75
CA PRO A 299 23.50 8.59 19.01
C PRO A 299 21.99 8.62 18.82
N THR A 300 21.25 8.49 19.92
CA THR A 300 19.79 8.61 19.92
C THR A 300 19.35 9.80 20.74
N ILE A 301 18.40 10.57 20.21
CA ILE A 301 17.67 11.62 20.92
C ILE A 301 16.30 11.03 21.27
N ARG A 302 16.05 10.80 22.55
CA ARG A 302 14.88 10.08 23.06
C ARG A 302 13.99 11.03 23.85
N ASN A 303 12.67 10.92 23.67
CA ASN A 303 11.74 11.66 24.51
C ASN A 303 11.53 10.97 25.87
N THR A 304 10.94 11.66 26.84
CA THR A 304 10.70 11.07 28.18
C THR A 304 9.87 9.78 28.12
N LEU A 305 8.85 9.72 27.26
CA LEU A 305 7.90 8.62 27.28
C LEU A 305 8.47 7.32 26.73
N ILE A 306 9.40 7.36 25.76
CA ILE A 306 10.08 6.14 25.32
C ILE A 306 10.97 5.57 26.43
N ASP A 307 11.63 6.42 27.23
CA ASP A 307 12.42 5.97 28.38
C ASP A 307 11.53 5.46 29.52
N ALA A 308 10.40 6.12 29.78
CA ALA A 308 9.43 5.67 30.77
C ALA A 308 8.81 4.32 30.41
N ALA A 309 8.47 4.13 29.13
CA ALA A 309 7.85 2.90 28.64
C ALA A 309 8.76 1.67 28.76
N VAL A 310 10.09 1.86 28.80
CA VAL A 310 11.04 0.76 29.08
C VAL A 310 10.88 0.25 30.51
N TYR A 311 10.57 1.11 31.48
CA TYR A 311 10.41 0.70 32.88
C TYR A 311 9.05 0.06 33.18
N GLY A 312 7.99 0.43 32.44
CA GLY A 312 6.67 -0.12 32.69
C GLY A 312 5.52 0.59 31.97
N PRO A 313 4.28 0.12 32.21
CA PRO A 313 3.08 0.64 31.56
C PRO A 313 2.74 2.05 32.04
N LYS A 314 1.93 2.78 31.25
CA LYS A 314 1.40 4.12 31.59
C LYS A 314 0.74 4.15 32.96
N SER A 315 0.00 3.09 33.32
CA SER A 315 -0.69 2.94 34.60
C SER A 315 0.23 2.93 35.82
N GLY A 316 1.53 2.65 35.65
CA GLY A 316 2.54 2.76 36.69
C GLY A 316 2.91 4.21 37.03
N TYR A 317 2.54 5.17 36.17
CA TYR A 317 2.88 6.58 36.31
C TYR A 317 1.69 7.47 36.65
N THR A 318 0.53 7.18 36.06
CA THR A 318 -0.71 7.95 36.21
C THR A 318 -1.94 7.06 36.01
N SER A 319 -3.07 7.44 36.61
CA SER A 319 -4.38 6.84 36.35
C SER A 319 -5.09 7.42 35.13
N ASN A 320 -4.56 8.51 34.55
CA ASN A 320 -5.08 9.13 33.33
C ASN A 320 -4.95 8.17 32.14
N LYS A 321 -6.08 7.89 31.48
CA LYS A 321 -6.14 7.03 30.29
C LYS A 321 -6.08 7.82 28.98
N ASP A 322 -6.34 9.12 29.02
CA ASP A 322 -6.27 10.02 27.86
C ASP A 322 -4.83 10.44 27.55
N VAL A 323 -4.62 11.17 26.45
CA VAL A 323 -3.30 11.66 26.04
C VAL A 323 -2.67 12.53 27.12
N LEU A 324 -1.44 12.23 27.50
CA LEU A 324 -0.74 12.94 28.58
C LEU A 324 -0.49 14.41 28.22
N SER A 325 -0.75 15.29 29.19
CA SER A 325 -0.39 16.70 29.11
C SER A 325 1.12 16.90 29.27
N SER A 326 1.65 18.05 28.80
CA SER A 326 3.08 18.35 28.96
C SER A 326 3.51 18.34 30.43
N SER A 327 2.69 18.83 31.36
CA SER A 327 2.99 18.81 32.79
C SER A 327 3.05 17.40 33.39
N GLU A 328 2.18 16.49 32.95
CA GLU A 328 2.23 15.09 33.41
C GLU A 328 3.52 14.42 32.93
N ILE A 329 3.94 14.70 31.69
CA ILE A 329 5.19 14.17 31.15
C ILE A 329 6.40 14.76 31.89
N ASP A 330 6.36 16.04 32.30
CA ASP A 330 7.40 16.66 33.14
C ASP A 330 7.52 15.95 34.50
N GLU A 331 6.40 15.59 35.12
CA GLU A 331 6.40 14.82 36.37
C GLU A 331 6.94 13.40 36.18
N ILE A 332 6.66 12.76 35.04
CA ILE A 332 7.27 11.47 34.68
C ILE A 332 8.78 11.64 34.51
N ALA A 333 9.25 12.68 33.80
CA ALA A 333 10.67 12.96 33.61
C ALA A 333 11.41 13.11 34.94
N LYS A 334 10.82 13.83 35.91
CA LYS A 334 11.34 13.93 37.29
C LYS A 334 11.40 12.57 37.98
N LYS A 335 10.32 11.77 37.92
CA LYS A 335 10.24 10.44 38.56
C LYS A 335 11.32 9.47 38.08
N ILE A 336 11.60 9.45 36.77
CA ILE A 336 12.63 8.59 36.19
C ILE A 336 14.01 9.28 36.05
N ASN A 337 14.14 10.48 36.62
CA ASN A 337 15.35 11.28 36.65
C ASN A 337 15.98 11.51 35.27
N VAL A 338 15.19 11.92 34.29
CA VAL A 338 15.67 12.31 32.94
C VAL A 338 15.13 13.69 32.55
N GLY A 339 15.46 14.17 31.36
CA GLY A 339 14.90 15.39 30.77
C GLY A 339 13.66 15.12 29.93
N ARG A 340 13.18 16.17 29.27
CA ARG A 340 12.19 16.08 28.18
C ARG A 340 12.75 15.48 26.92
N TRP A 341 14.03 15.72 26.69
CA TRP A 341 14.83 15.09 25.65
C TRP A 341 16.12 14.56 26.26
N ASN A 342 16.55 13.38 25.82
CA ASN A 342 17.68 12.64 26.37
C ASN A 342 18.57 12.14 25.23
N ILE A 343 19.83 12.57 25.20
CA ILE A 343 20.81 12.05 24.24
C ILE A 343 21.58 10.91 24.89
N TYR A 344 21.52 9.73 24.27
CA TYR A 344 22.36 8.60 24.61
C TYR A 344 23.39 8.40 23.50
N GLY A 345 24.67 8.37 23.88
CA GLY A 345 25.78 8.13 22.97
C GLY A 345 26.99 7.57 23.71
N ALA A 346 28.09 7.35 22.98
CA ALA A 346 29.32 6.86 23.55
C ALA A 346 30.55 7.40 22.84
N MET A 347 31.67 7.41 23.56
CA MET A 347 32.99 7.76 23.04
C MET A 347 33.85 6.50 22.95
N TYR A 348 34.53 6.31 21.83
CA TYR A 348 35.29 5.11 21.48
C TYR A 348 36.74 5.49 21.22
N GLY A 349 37.67 4.79 21.85
CA GLY A 349 39.10 5.01 21.68
C GLY A 349 39.87 5.05 23.00
N PRO A 350 41.21 5.15 22.91
CA PRO A 350 42.07 5.40 24.06
C PRO A 350 41.63 6.65 24.84
N LYS A 351 41.92 6.65 26.15
CA LYS A 351 41.50 7.72 27.07
C LYS A 351 41.82 9.14 26.56
N PRO A 352 43.02 9.47 26.02
CA PRO A 352 43.30 10.82 25.55
C PRO A 352 42.35 11.32 24.45
N MET A 353 41.92 10.43 23.54
CA MET A 353 40.96 10.78 22.50
C MET A 353 39.56 11.02 23.09
N ARG A 354 39.13 10.15 24.00
CA ARG A 354 37.83 10.27 24.67
C ARG A 354 37.75 11.51 25.55
N ASP A 355 38.85 11.88 26.22
CA ASP A 355 38.88 13.10 27.05
C ASP A 355 38.70 14.36 26.19
N VAL A 356 39.34 14.44 25.01
CA VAL A 356 39.16 15.58 24.08
C VAL A 356 37.75 15.59 23.47
N GLN A 357 37.23 14.43 23.06
CA GLN A 357 35.84 14.32 22.59
C GLN A 357 34.87 14.77 23.68
N TRP A 358 35.07 14.32 24.91
CA TRP A 358 34.23 14.66 26.05
C TRP A 358 34.15 16.16 26.28
N GLU A 359 35.29 16.86 26.29
CA GLU A 359 35.30 18.31 26.48
C GLU A 359 34.54 19.03 25.36
N ALA A 360 34.67 18.60 24.10
CA ALA A 360 33.91 19.16 22.99
C ALA A 360 32.39 18.91 23.13
N LEU A 361 31.97 17.71 23.55
CA LEU A 361 30.56 17.40 23.80
C LEU A 361 30.01 18.25 24.94
N LYS A 362 30.75 18.36 26.04
CA LYS A 362 30.37 19.11 27.23
C LYS A 362 30.30 20.61 26.93
N GLU A 363 31.31 21.18 26.27
CA GLU A 363 31.35 22.59 25.87
C GLU A 363 30.17 22.94 24.97
N SER A 364 29.74 22.02 24.10
CA SER A 364 28.59 22.21 23.23
C SER A 364 27.26 22.07 23.97
N PHE A 365 26.96 20.90 24.56
CA PHE A 365 25.62 20.63 25.09
C PHE A 365 25.30 21.38 26.39
N MET A 366 26.30 21.70 27.21
CA MET A 366 26.07 22.42 28.47
C MET A 366 25.75 23.91 28.27
N GLN A 367 25.82 24.42 27.04
CA GLN A 367 25.31 25.76 26.72
C GLN A 367 23.78 25.82 26.71
N ILE A 368 23.08 24.67 26.58
CA ILE A 368 21.62 24.63 26.65
C ILE A 368 21.19 24.80 28.12
N PRO A 369 20.37 25.81 28.47
CA PRO A 369 20.02 26.10 29.86
C PRO A 369 19.37 24.91 30.60
N GLY A 370 19.99 24.50 31.71
CA GLY A 370 19.49 23.39 32.53
C GLY A 370 19.85 22.01 32.00
N ALA A 371 20.65 21.91 30.93
CA ALA A 371 21.25 20.66 30.50
C ALA A 371 22.09 20.05 31.63
N ARG A 372 22.05 18.73 31.75
CA ARG A 372 22.87 17.96 32.68
C ARG A 372 23.41 16.72 31.98
N TYR A 373 24.51 16.19 32.49
CA TYR A 373 25.07 14.95 31.99
C TYR A 373 25.31 13.94 33.10
N GLU A 374 25.27 12.67 32.73
CA GLU A 374 25.56 11.55 33.61
C GLU A 374 26.37 10.50 32.85
N PHE A 375 27.25 9.82 33.57
CA PHE A 375 27.92 8.60 33.11
C PHE A 375 27.27 7.39 33.81
N PRO A 376 27.27 6.20 33.18
CA PRO A 376 26.89 4.96 33.86
C PRO A 376 27.71 4.81 35.14
N LYS A 377 27.03 4.49 36.25
CA LYS A 377 27.68 4.27 37.55
C LYS A 377 27.73 2.78 37.83
N PRO A 378 28.73 2.29 38.57
CA PRO A 378 28.69 0.92 39.08
C PRO A 378 27.39 0.70 39.85
N ARG A 379 26.71 -0.42 39.57
CA ARG A 379 25.46 -0.80 40.22
C ARG A 379 25.72 -1.79 41.34
N GLU A 380 25.02 -1.62 42.46
CA GLU A 380 24.99 -2.66 43.49
C GLU A 380 24.08 -3.83 43.08
N LYS A 381 24.33 -5.01 43.64
CA LYS A 381 23.53 -6.22 43.35
C LYS A 381 22.08 -6.00 43.82
N GLY A 382 21.14 -6.01 42.88
CA GLY A 382 19.71 -5.80 43.15
C GLY A 382 19.19 -4.40 42.82
N GLU A 383 20.07 -3.43 42.53
CA GLU A 383 19.65 -2.10 42.08
C GLU A 383 18.96 -2.16 40.72
N LYS A 384 17.95 -1.33 40.46
CA LYS A 384 17.25 -1.27 39.16
C LYS A 384 18.13 -0.64 38.08
N ARG A 385 18.14 -1.22 36.88
CA ARG A 385 18.90 -0.67 35.74
C ARG A 385 18.23 0.61 35.28
N THR A 386 19.00 1.68 35.11
CA THR A 386 18.50 2.85 34.38
C THR A 386 18.60 2.60 32.88
N VAL A 387 17.87 3.37 32.06
CA VAL A 387 18.00 3.33 30.59
C VAL A 387 19.45 3.56 30.16
N LEU A 388 20.22 4.42 30.85
CA LEU A 388 21.64 4.61 30.54
C LEU A 388 22.46 3.32 30.71
N HIS A 389 22.21 2.52 31.75
CA HIS A 389 22.87 1.21 31.91
C HIS A 389 22.45 0.22 30.81
N MET A 390 21.18 0.24 30.41
CA MET A 390 20.69 -0.62 29.33
C MET A 390 21.32 -0.24 27.99
N ARG A 391 21.39 1.06 27.69
CA ARG A 391 21.97 1.57 26.46
C ARG A 391 23.49 1.49 26.47
N GLU A 392 24.16 1.54 27.62
CA GLU A 392 25.59 1.27 27.73
C GLU A 392 25.95 -0.12 27.18
N GLU A 393 25.12 -1.14 27.44
CA GLU A 393 25.30 -2.47 26.84
C GLU A 393 25.11 -2.40 25.31
N THR A 394 23.99 -1.84 24.85
CA THR A 394 23.68 -1.72 23.42
C THR A 394 24.75 -0.95 22.63
N LEU A 395 25.23 0.18 23.16
CA LEU A 395 26.28 1.04 22.56
C LEU A 395 27.67 0.36 22.53
N LYS A 396 27.82 -0.75 23.26
CA LYS A 396 29.04 -1.56 23.31
C LYS A 396 28.93 -2.85 22.49
N GLY A 397 27.85 -3.04 21.73
CA GLY A 397 27.61 -4.29 21.01
C GLY A 397 27.21 -5.46 21.91
N LEU A 398 26.66 -5.19 23.09
CA LEU A 398 26.14 -6.22 23.99
C LEU A 398 24.63 -6.39 23.75
N PRO A 399 24.21 -7.48 23.07
CA PRO A 399 22.81 -7.69 22.75
C PRO A 399 21.98 -7.90 24.02
N ASN A 400 20.78 -7.31 24.05
CA ASN A 400 19.84 -7.43 25.15
C ASN A 400 18.39 -7.30 24.64
N THR A 401 17.40 -7.35 25.52
CA THR A 401 15.98 -7.09 25.17
C THR A 401 15.26 -6.23 26.20
N TYR A 402 15.99 -5.33 26.89
CA TYR A 402 15.38 -4.52 27.95
C TYR A 402 14.26 -3.63 27.42
N GLU A 403 14.39 -3.16 26.18
CA GLU A 403 13.43 -2.20 25.62
C GLU A 403 12.08 -2.82 25.28
N LEU A 404 11.87 -4.14 25.31
CA LEU A 404 10.54 -4.73 25.08
C LEU A 404 9.42 -4.15 25.98
N GLY A 405 9.77 -3.49 27.09
CA GLY A 405 8.84 -2.77 27.95
C GLY A 405 7.89 -1.83 27.20
N TRP A 406 8.32 -1.18 26.10
CA TRP A 406 7.45 -0.22 25.39
C TRP A 406 6.21 -0.86 24.77
N LEU A 407 6.22 -2.16 24.47
CA LEU A 407 5.03 -2.89 24.01
C LEU A 407 3.90 -2.88 25.04
N ASN A 408 4.22 -2.66 26.31
CA ASN A 408 3.25 -2.69 27.40
C ASN A 408 2.73 -1.30 27.79
N TRP A 409 3.10 -0.23 27.07
CA TRP A 409 2.73 1.14 27.47
C TRP A 409 1.21 1.32 27.57
N SER A 410 0.48 0.97 26.50
CA SER A 410 -0.96 1.15 26.40
C SER A 410 -1.75 0.07 27.15
N CYS A 411 -1.30 -1.19 27.07
CA CYS A 411 -1.88 -2.32 27.79
C CYS A 411 -0.87 -3.48 27.86
N GLU A 412 -1.11 -4.46 28.73
CA GLU A 412 -0.32 -5.70 28.74
C GLU A 412 -0.42 -6.39 27.38
N ARG A 413 0.72 -6.77 26.79
CA ARG A 413 0.80 -7.39 25.45
C ARG A 413 0.18 -6.52 24.34
N GLY A 414 0.34 -5.21 24.48
CA GLY A 414 -0.04 -4.24 23.47
C GLY A 414 0.65 -4.46 22.13
N SER A 415 0.19 -3.69 21.15
CA SER A 415 0.69 -3.71 19.80
C SER A 415 1.51 -2.48 19.47
N LEU A 416 2.25 -2.55 18.35
CA LEU A 416 3.06 -1.47 17.83
C LEU A 416 2.85 -1.31 16.34
N LEU A 417 2.73 -0.05 15.92
CA LEU A 417 3.03 0.37 14.56
C LEU A 417 4.20 1.36 14.56
N GLY A 418 5.19 1.08 13.72
CA GLY A 418 6.28 2.01 13.44
C GLY A 418 5.86 3.02 12.36
N PHE A 419 6.04 4.30 12.65
CA PHE A 419 6.09 5.37 11.64
C PHE A 419 7.50 5.95 11.65
N SER A 420 8.15 6.01 10.49
CA SER A 420 9.61 6.21 10.44
C SER A 420 10.06 7.13 9.31
N PRO A 421 9.61 8.39 9.29
CA PRO A 421 10.04 9.37 8.29
C PRO A 421 11.52 9.74 8.48
N ILE A 422 12.17 10.06 7.37
CA ILE A 422 13.51 10.63 7.32
C ILE A 422 13.40 12.16 7.20
N SER A 423 14.25 12.87 7.93
CA SER A 423 14.45 14.32 7.77
C SER A 423 15.94 14.66 7.64
N PRO A 424 16.27 15.83 7.08
CA PRO A 424 17.55 16.47 7.33
C PRO A 424 17.81 16.61 8.84
N ALA A 425 19.07 16.51 9.27
CA ALA A 425 19.44 16.69 10.67
C ALA A 425 19.41 18.16 11.13
N THR A 426 18.32 18.88 10.89
CA THR A 426 18.14 20.28 11.33
C THR A 426 17.14 20.37 12.48
N GLY A 427 17.33 21.37 13.34
CA GLY A 427 16.41 21.62 14.44
C GLY A 427 15.01 21.99 13.97
N PHE A 428 14.91 22.66 12.82
CA PHE A 428 13.64 23.01 12.19
C PHE A 428 12.85 21.76 11.77
N ASP A 429 13.47 20.87 11.00
CA ASP A 429 12.82 19.66 10.47
C ASP A 429 12.43 18.70 11.60
N ALA A 430 13.32 18.49 12.58
CA ALA A 430 13.03 17.64 13.73
C ALA A 430 11.80 18.14 14.52
N ASN A 431 11.72 19.46 14.77
CA ASN A 431 10.59 20.05 15.48
C ASN A 431 9.30 19.99 14.66
N LYS A 432 9.37 20.26 13.35
CA LYS A 432 8.22 20.20 12.45
C LYS A 432 7.63 18.78 12.40
N GLN A 433 8.48 17.75 12.28
CA GLN A 433 8.03 16.36 12.34
C GLN A 433 7.44 15.99 13.71
N CYS A 434 8.07 16.41 14.81
CA CYS A 434 7.57 16.17 16.15
C CYS A 434 6.16 16.75 16.35
N GLU A 435 5.94 18.00 15.97
CA GLU A 435 4.64 18.66 16.09
C GLU A 435 3.56 18.03 15.18
N MET A 436 3.93 17.62 13.96
CA MET A 436 3.05 16.87 13.06
C MET A 436 2.56 15.57 13.71
N VAL A 437 3.49 14.79 14.25
CA VAL A 437 3.19 13.51 14.92
C VAL A 437 2.34 13.74 16.16
N LYS A 438 2.74 14.66 17.04
CA LYS A 438 1.99 15.00 18.26
C LYS A 438 0.57 15.45 17.96
N ARG A 439 0.36 16.26 16.92
CA ARG A 439 -0.98 16.72 16.49
C ARG A 439 -1.87 15.53 16.11
N ARG A 440 -1.39 14.64 15.24
CA ARG A 440 -2.16 13.44 14.83
C ARG A 440 -2.37 12.47 15.98
N PHE A 441 -1.35 12.23 16.79
CA PHE A 441 -1.48 11.35 17.94
C PHE A 441 -2.52 11.88 18.94
N LYS A 442 -2.52 13.19 19.21
CA LYS A 442 -3.56 13.82 20.04
C LYS A 442 -4.96 13.70 19.42
N GLU A 443 -5.10 13.93 18.12
CA GLU A 443 -6.36 13.80 17.38
C GLU A 443 -6.96 12.38 17.51
N PHE A 444 -6.10 11.35 17.46
CA PHE A 444 -6.53 9.94 17.50
C PHE A 444 -6.48 9.30 18.91
N GLY A 445 -6.02 10.04 19.91
CA GLY A 445 -6.00 9.61 21.32
C GLY A 445 -4.82 8.70 21.69
N PHE A 446 -3.63 8.96 21.16
CA PHE A 446 -2.39 8.22 21.45
C PHE A 446 -1.31 9.13 22.06
N ASP A 447 -0.45 8.57 22.92
CA ASP A 447 0.71 9.28 23.47
C ASP A 447 1.87 9.27 22.47
N TYR A 448 2.56 10.40 22.30
CA TYR A 448 3.74 10.47 21.44
C TYR A 448 4.95 9.80 22.11
N ILE A 449 5.33 8.64 21.59
CA ILE A 449 6.54 7.90 21.96
C ILE A 449 7.45 7.89 20.74
N GLY A 450 8.65 8.43 20.86
CA GLY A 450 9.54 8.55 19.71
C GLY A 450 11.00 8.74 20.07
N THR A 451 11.85 8.38 19.11
CA THR A 451 13.28 8.63 19.15
C THR A 451 13.78 9.07 17.78
N PHE A 452 14.75 9.98 17.76
CA PHE A 452 15.56 10.23 16.58
C PHE A 452 16.85 9.43 16.69
N VAL A 453 17.11 8.55 15.72
CA VAL A 453 18.46 7.99 15.50
C VAL A 453 19.20 8.93 14.57
N VAL A 454 20.37 9.39 14.99
CA VAL A 454 21.11 10.43 14.27
C VAL A 454 22.14 9.78 13.35
N GLY A 455 21.83 9.73 12.07
CA GLY A 455 22.78 9.31 11.05
C GLY A 455 23.81 10.40 10.74
N TRP A 456 24.57 10.23 9.67
CA TRP A 456 25.63 11.19 9.32
C TRP A 456 25.10 12.56 8.91
N ARG A 457 23.95 12.60 8.21
CA ARG A 457 23.37 13.83 7.64
C ARG A 457 21.85 13.92 7.77
N GLU A 458 21.25 12.93 8.39
CA GLU A 458 19.80 12.75 8.46
C GLU A 458 19.39 12.33 9.87
N LEU A 459 18.08 12.38 10.13
CA LEU A 459 17.45 11.78 11.29
C LEU A 459 16.44 10.70 10.86
N HIS A 460 16.58 9.51 11.42
CA HIS A 460 15.52 8.52 11.44
C HIS A 460 14.62 8.82 12.62
N HIS A 461 13.43 9.37 12.38
CA HIS A 461 12.45 9.62 13.43
C HIS A 461 11.58 8.38 13.64
N ILE A 462 12.00 7.51 14.56
CA ILE A 462 11.28 6.28 14.88
C ILE A 462 10.16 6.61 15.89
N VAL A 463 8.93 6.65 15.39
CA VAL A 463 7.72 6.87 16.18
C VAL A 463 7.07 5.53 16.47
N CYS A 464 6.76 5.29 17.75
CA CYS A 464 6.16 4.06 18.23
C CYS A 464 4.70 4.30 18.61
N LEU A 465 3.75 3.96 17.73
CA LEU A 465 2.32 4.01 18.06
C LEU A 465 1.93 2.72 18.77
N THR A 466 1.71 2.80 20.09
CA THR A 466 1.27 1.66 20.91
C THR A 466 -0.24 1.66 21.12
N PHE A 467 -0.89 0.50 21.00
CA PHE A 467 -2.35 0.37 21.12
C PHE A 467 -2.77 -1.02 21.57
N ASP A 468 -4.01 -1.15 22.03
CA ASP A 468 -4.61 -2.46 22.30
C ASP A 468 -5.14 -3.10 21.00
N LYS A 469 -4.46 -4.14 20.52
CA LYS A 469 -4.89 -4.90 19.32
C LYS A 469 -6.17 -5.69 19.51
N THR A 470 -6.61 -5.95 20.75
CA THR A 470 -7.87 -6.63 21.03
C THR A 470 -9.08 -5.70 20.90
N ASP A 471 -8.86 -4.38 20.95
CA ASP A 471 -9.89 -3.36 20.74
C ASP A 471 -9.98 -2.95 19.26
N PRO A 472 -11.06 -3.34 18.54
CA PRO A 472 -11.23 -3.01 17.13
C PRO A 472 -11.34 -1.50 16.85
N LYS A 473 -11.79 -0.70 17.83
CA LYS A 473 -11.87 0.77 17.68
C LYS A 473 -10.49 1.39 17.76
N GLN A 474 -9.64 0.94 18.68
CA GLN A 474 -8.24 1.38 18.75
C GLN A 474 -7.47 0.99 17.50
N ARG A 475 -7.59 -0.26 17.02
CA ARG A 475 -7.00 -0.71 15.75
C ARG A 475 -7.34 0.23 14.58
N LYS A 476 -8.63 0.56 14.40
CA LYS A 476 -9.07 1.47 13.33
C LYS A 476 -8.50 2.88 13.46
N ARG A 477 -8.46 3.43 14.68
CA ARG A 477 -7.85 4.75 14.93
C ARG A 477 -6.34 4.73 14.68
N ALA A 478 -5.63 3.70 15.14
CA ALA A 478 -4.20 3.51 14.94
C ALA A 478 -3.87 3.41 13.45
N HIS A 479 -4.64 2.60 12.70
CA HIS A 479 -4.51 2.48 11.26
C HIS A 479 -4.66 3.83 10.56
N ARG A 480 -5.78 4.51 10.82
CA ARG A 480 -6.09 5.79 10.17
C ARG A 480 -5.09 6.89 10.52
N CYS A 481 -4.58 6.90 11.75
CA CYS A 481 -3.56 7.84 12.20
C CYS A 481 -2.29 7.69 11.36
N ILE A 482 -1.82 6.46 11.13
CA ILE A 482 -0.60 6.20 10.35
C ILE A 482 -0.80 6.55 8.88
N GLU A 483 -1.95 6.21 8.28
CA GLU A 483 -2.26 6.59 6.89
C GLU A 483 -2.16 8.11 6.70
N LEU A 484 -2.78 8.88 7.59
CA LEU A 484 -2.75 10.34 7.52
C LEU A 484 -1.37 10.92 7.82
N LEU A 485 -0.58 10.27 8.67
CA LEU A 485 0.79 10.70 8.93
C LEU A 485 1.72 10.52 7.73
N ILE A 486 1.54 9.44 6.97
CA ILE A 486 2.27 9.22 5.72
C ILE A 486 1.93 10.34 4.71
N ASP A 487 0.64 10.65 4.56
CA ASP A 487 0.20 11.71 3.64
C ASP A 487 0.71 13.09 4.09
N ASP A 488 0.60 13.42 5.38
CA ASP A 488 1.09 14.68 5.96
C ASP A 488 2.62 14.80 5.80
N ALA A 489 3.37 13.73 6.04
CA ALA A 489 4.83 13.72 5.92
C ALA A 489 5.26 13.90 4.46
N ALA A 490 4.64 13.17 3.54
CA ALA A 490 4.92 13.29 2.11
C ALA A 490 4.63 14.69 1.58
N ALA A 491 3.53 15.33 2.02
CA ALA A 491 3.19 16.70 1.66
C ALA A 491 4.25 17.72 2.11
N GLU A 492 5.00 17.40 3.16
CA GLU A 492 6.09 18.22 3.70
C GLU A 492 7.48 17.80 3.20
N GLY A 493 7.55 16.81 2.30
CA GLY A 493 8.80 16.33 1.70
C GLY A 493 9.55 15.27 2.52
N TYR A 494 8.90 14.66 3.51
CA TYR A 494 9.46 13.57 4.31
C TYR A 494 8.93 12.22 3.84
N GLY A 495 9.83 11.26 3.60
CA GLY A 495 9.45 9.89 3.24
C GLY A 495 9.94 8.89 4.29
N GLU A 496 9.22 7.79 4.45
CA GLU A 496 9.58 6.72 5.38
C GLU A 496 10.68 5.82 4.80
N TYR A 497 11.61 5.39 5.65
CA TYR A 497 12.67 4.44 5.25
C TYR A 497 12.23 2.97 5.37
N ARG A 498 11.23 2.67 6.21
CA ARG A 498 10.69 1.32 6.46
C ARG A 498 9.29 1.40 7.02
N THR A 499 8.46 0.39 6.72
CA THR A 499 7.05 0.39 7.13
C THR A 499 6.45 -1.01 7.25
N HIS A 500 5.29 -1.06 7.90
CA HIS A 500 4.46 -2.24 8.07
C HIS A 500 3.85 -2.70 6.73
N LEU A 501 3.53 -3.99 6.61
CA LEU A 501 2.91 -4.59 5.41
C LEU A 501 1.73 -3.78 4.84
N CYS A 502 0.88 -3.25 5.72
CA CYS A 502 -0.30 -2.44 5.37
C CYS A 502 0.03 -1.21 4.52
N TYR A 503 1.18 -0.58 4.74
CA TYR A 503 1.48 0.74 4.20
C TYR A 503 2.53 0.71 3.10
N MET A 504 3.07 -0.47 2.75
CA MET A 504 4.08 -0.60 1.70
C MET A 504 3.61 0.00 0.37
N ASP A 505 2.32 -0.17 0.03
CA ASP A 505 1.75 0.40 -1.19
C ASP A 505 1.55 1.91 -1.12
N GLN A 506 1.05 2.43 0.00
CA GLN A 506 0.87 3.87 0.21
C GLN A 506 2.21 4.58 0.17
N ILE A 507 3.22 4.05 0.86
CA ILE A 507 4.56 4.64 0.88
C ILE A 507 5.19 4.57 -0.51
N ALA A 508 5.12 3.44 -1.22
CA ALA A 508 5.58 3.38 -2.61
C ALA A 508 4.89 4.41 -3.52
N SER A 509 3.61 4.74 -3.25
CA SER A 509 2.83 5.72 -4.02
C SER A 509 3.18 7.18 -3.76
N VAL A 510 3.87 7.50 -2.66
CA VAL A 510 4.35 8.87 -2.39
C VAL A 510 5.77 9.11 -2.94
N TYR A 511 6.55 8.06 -3.18
CA TYR A 511 7.81 8.12 -3.94
C TYR A 511 7.54 8.19 -5.47
N ASN A 512 6.71 9.16 -5.88
CA ASN A 512 6.07 9.19 -7.20
C ASN A 512 6.65 10.20 -8.21
N TRP A 513 7.81 10.78 -7.93
CA TRP A 513 8.45 11.75 -8.81
C TRP A 513 8.52 11.25 -10.27
N ASN A 514 8.26 12.16 -11.21
CA ASN A 514 8.23 11.89 -12.66
C ASN A 514 7.29 10.72 -13.03
N GLY A 515 6.08 10.72 -12.45
CA GLY A 515 5.03 9.75 -12.78
C GLY A 515 5.36 8.33 -12.32
N ASN A 516 5.80 8.17 -11.06
CA ASN A 516 6.19 6.90 -10.45
C ASN A 516 7.40 6.22 -11.12
N ALA A 517 8.37 6.98 -11.63
CA ALA A 517 9.50 6.42 -12.38
C ALA A 517 10.29 5.37 -11.58
N ALA A 518 10.54 5.61 -10.29
CA ALA A 518 11.26 4.68 -9.41
C ALA A 518 10.51 3.34 -9.24
N LEU A 519 9.20 3.39 -8.96
CA LEU A 519 8.40 2.18 -8.82
C LEU A 519 8.31 1.40 -10.14
N LYS A 520 8.11 2.10 -11.27
CA LYS A 520 8.06 1.50 -12.62
C LYS A 520 9.37 0.80 -12.97
N PHE A 521 10.52 1.41 -12.67
CA PHE A 521 11.83 0.79 -12.89
C PHE A 521 11.99 -0.49 -12.05
N ASN A 522 11.64 -0.45 -10.75
CA ASN A 522 11.68 -1.64 -9.90
C ASN A 522 10.73 -2.74 -10.38
N GLN A 523 9.57 -2.37 -10.90
CA GLN A 523 8.62 -3.29 -11.50
C GLN A 523 9.15 -3.93 -12.79
N GLN A 524 9.82 -3.17 -13.65
CA GLN A 524 10.50 -3.72 -14.84
C GLN A 524 11.59 -4.72 -14.45
N LEU A 525 12.40 -4.39 -13.44
CA LEU A 525 13.41 -5.30 -12.91
C LEU A 525 12.76 -6.56 -12.31
N LYS A 526 11.67 -6.38 -11.55
CA LYS A 526 10.89 -7.49 -10.97
C LYS A 526 10.41 -8.45 -12.05
N ASP A 527 9.73 -7.93 -13.07
CA ASP A 527 9.11 -8.73 -14.12
C ASP A 527 10.17 -9.44 -14.97
N THR A 528 11.36 -8.84 -15.11
CA THR A 528 12.50 -9.45 -15.82
C THR A 528 13.13 -10.59 -15.02
N LEU A 529 13.36 -10.39 -13.72
CA LEU A 529 14.02 -11.39 -12.87
C LEU A 529 13.08 -12.51 -12.43
N ASP A 530 11.80 -12.20 -12.24
CA ASP A 530 10.77 -13.09 -11.71
C ASP A 530 9.50 -13.04 -12.58
N PRO A 531 9.54 -13.60 -13.80
CA PRO A 531 8.42 -13.53 -14.74
C PRO A 531 7.14 -14.21 -14.21
N ASN A 532 7.28 -15.21 -13.33
CA ASN A 532 6.16 -15.90 -12.68
C ASN A 532 5.67 -15.17 -11.42
N GLY A 533 6.40 -14.16 -10.94
CA GLY A 533 6.04 -13.35 -9.80
C GLY A 533 5.90 -14.14 -8.51
N ILE A 534 6.80 -15.09 -8.24
CA ILE A 534 6.72 -15.98 -7.08
C ILE A 534 7.38 -15.40 -5.83
N LEU A 535 8.40 -14.55 -5.95
CA LEU A 535 9.12 -14.06 -4.76
C LEU A 535 8.43 -12.84 -4.17
N ALA A 536 8.03 -12.96 -2.91
CA ALA A 536 7.46 -11.94 -2.02
C ALA A 536 6.64 -10.84 -2.72
N PRO A 537 5.54 -11.18 -3.43
CA PRO A 537 4.76 -10.20 -4.16
C PRO A 537 4.24 -9.09 -3.25
N GLY A 538 4.45 -7.84 -3.66
CA GLY A 538 3.99 -6.66 -2.93
C GLY A 538 4.93 -6.16 -1.83
N LYS A 539 6.06 -6.82 -1.57
CA LYS A 539 7.11 -6.25 -0.71
C LYS A 539 7.50 -4.86 -1.25
N SER A 540 7.43 -3.85 -0.37
CA SER A 540 7.73 -2.45 -0.70
C SER A 540 6.87 -1.87 -1.83
N GLY A 541 5.67 -2.42 -2.05
CA GLY A 541 4.76 -2.00 -3.13
C GLY A 541 5.18 -2.49 -4.52
N ILE A 542 6.21 -3.33 -4.63
CA ILE A 542 6.69 -3.90 -5.89
C ILE A 542 5.91 -5.18 -6.19
N TRP A 543 4.93 -5.07 -7.08
CA TRP A 543 4.08 -6.19 -7.51
C TRP A 543 4.53 -6.72 -8.88
N PRO A 544 4.65 -8.05 -9.06
CA PRO A 544 4.91 -8.64 -10.37
C PRO A 544 3.72 -8.46 -11.31
N ALA A 545 3.97 -8.42 -12.62
CA ALA A 545 2.95 -8.20 -13.66
C ALA A 545 1.69 -9.06 -13.45
N ARG A 546 1.85 -10.38 -13.22
CA ARG A 546 0.77 -11.35 -12.95
C ARG A 546 -0.24 -10.90 -11.90
N LEU A 547 0.24 -10.24 -10.84
CA LEU A 547 -0.58 -9.82 -9.68
C LEU A 547 -0.89 -8.32 -9.68
N ARG A 548 -0.21 -7.54 -10.53
CA ARG A 548 -0.39 -6.09 -10.63
C ARG A 548 -1.76 -5.73 -11.19
N GLU A 549 -2.25 -6.48 -12.17
CA GLU A 549 -3.58 -6.27 -12.77
C GLU A 549 -4.73 -6.75 -11.87
N GLN A 550 -4.47 -7.77 -11.05
CA GLN A 550 -5.42 -8.21 -10.01
C GLN A 550 -5.56 -7.14 -8.90
N ARG A 551 -4.55 -6.28 -8.71
CA ARG A 551 -4.60 -5.13 -7.80
C ARG A 551 -5.39 -3.94 -8.36
N SER A 552 -5.44 -3.73 -9.68
CA SER A 552 -6.34 -2.71 -10.27
C SER A 552 -7.80 -2.94 -9.88
N LYS A 553 -8.19 -4.18 -9.60
CA LYS A 553 -9.43 -4.46 -8.86
C LYS A 553 -9.22 -4.16 -7.37
N GLY A 554 -9.08 -2.88 -7.00
CA GLY A 554 -9.02 -2.48 -5.59
C GLY A 554 -10.16 -3.16 -4.82
N SER A 555 -9.87 -3.94 -3.79
CA SER A 555 -10.95 -4.60 -3.04
C SER A 555 -11.63 -3.57 -2.14
N PHE A 556 -12.73 -3.03 -2.64
CA PHE A 556 -13.61 -2.17 -1.86
C PHE A 556 -14.74 -3.02 -1.25
N LYS A 557 -15.34 -2.53 -0.16
CA LYS A 557 -16.55 -3.11 0.42
C LYS A 557 -17.54 -2.00 0.69
N PHE A 558 -18.73 -2.11 0.13
CA PHE A 558 -19.85 -1.29 0.58
C PHE A 558 -20.30 -1.77 1.95
N LYS A 559 -20.59 -0.81 2.83
CA LYS A 559 -21.19 -1.08 4.14
C LYS A 559 -22.41 -0.19 4.30
N ILE A 560 -23.53 -0.81 4.67
CA ILE A 560 -24.73 -0.07 5.03
C ILE A 560 -24.56 0.49 6.45
N THR A 561 -24.80 1.79 6.58
CA THR A 561 -24.71 2.51 7.86
C THR A 561 -25.83 3.53 7.96
N HIS A 562 -26.30 3.80 9.18
CA HIS A 562 -27.15 4.95 9.44
C HIS A 562 -26.30 6.20 9.58
N VAL A 563 -26.65 7.23 8.80
CA VAL A 563 -26.03 8.55 8.82
C VAL A 563 -27.10 9.59 9.10
N GLN A 564 -26.69 10.77 9.56
CA GLN A 564 -27.61 11.88 9.74
C GLN A 564 -28.17 12.32 8.38
N ARG A 565 -29.49 12.55 8.31
CA ARG A 565 -30.13 13.10 7.12
C ARG A 565 -29.50 14.48 6.81
N PRO A 566 -29.06 14.73 5.56
CA PRO A 566 -28.45 16.00 5.21
C PRO A 566 -29.49 17.12 5.18
N GLU A 567 -29.09 18.33 5.57
CA GLU A 567 -29.91 19.53 5.48
C GLU A 567 -29.50 20.37 4.25
N PRO A 568 -30.44 20.84 3.42
CA PRO A 568 -30.11 21.67 2.26
C PRO A 568 -29.63 23.06 2.68
N GLY A 569 -28.57 23.55 2.04
CA GLY A 569 -28.16 24.94 2.14
C GLY A 569 -29.18 25.88 1.48
N PRO A 570 -28.99 27.21 1.59
CA PRO A 570 -29.95 28.20 1.09
C PRO A 570 -30.31 28.02 -0.39
N THR A 571 -29.37 27.60 -1.23
CA THR A 571 -29.55 27.44 -2.68
C THR A 571 -29.79 26.00 -3.12
N ASP A 572 -29.92 25.07 -2.19
CA ASP A 572 -30.02 23.65 -2.48
C ASP A 572 -31.45 23.13 -2.32
N VAL A 573 -31.70 21.95 -2.87
CA VAL A 573 -32.89 21.16 -2.56
C VAL A 573 -32.49 19.81 -1.97
N LEU A 574 -33.34 19.29 -1.10
CA LEU A 574 -33.22 17.92 -0.59
C LEU A 574 -34.14 17.03 -1.40
N VAL A 575 -33.55 16.01 -2.02
CA VAL A 575 -34.25 15.02 -2.84
C VAL A 575 -34.32 13.71 -2.06
N ARG A 576 -35.54 13.17 -1.91
CA ARG A 576 -35.73 11.79 -1.44
C ARG A 576 -35.63 10.87 -2.65
N LEU A 577 -34.69 9.94 -2.62
CA LEU A 577 -34.42 9.05 -3.73
C LEU A 577 -35.48 7.95 -3.81
N SER A 578 -35.97 7.72 -5.03
CA SER A 578 -36.84 6.60 -5.39
C SER A 578 -35.99 5.41 -5.83
N VAL A 579 -34.94 5.68 -6.61
CA VAL A 579 -33.99 4.68 -7.12
C VAL A 579 -32.62 5.31 -7.33
N SER A 580 -31.56 4.50 -7.20
CA SER A 580 -30.21 4.83 -7.64
C SER A 580 -29.80 3.82 -8.71
N GLY A 581 -29.12 4.29 -9.76
CA GLY A 581 -28.39 3.41 -10.66
C GLY A 581 -27.03 3.03 -10.06
N VAL A 582 -26.49 1.90 -10.52
CA VAL A 582 -25.14 1.44 -10.20
C VAL A 582 -24.41 1.30 -11.53
N CYS A 583 -23.35 2.08 -11.73
CA CYS A 583 -22.59 2.05 -12.96
C CYS A 583 -21.11 1.72 -12.70
N GLY A 584 -20.40 1.22 -13.71
CA GLY A 584 -19.00 0.81 -13.59
C GLY A 584 -18.08 1.91 -13.04
N THR A 585 -18.43 3.19 -13.27
CA THR A 585 -17.75 4.34 -12.66
C THR A 585 -17.83 4.32 -11.12
N ASP A 586 -18.94 3.87 -10.52
CA ASP A 586 -19.03 3.74 -9.05
C ASP A 586 -18.06 2.68 -8.53
N MET A 587 -17.85 1.60 -9.29
CA MET A 587 -16.86 0.59 -8.94
C MET A 587 -15.44 1.15 -9.09
N GLY A 588 -15.13 1.85 -10.18
CA GLY A 588 -13.83 2.51 -10.39
C GLY A 588 -13.52 3.62 -9.36
N LEU A 589 -14.55 4.30 -8.84
CA LEU A 589 -14.43 5.20 -7.70
C LEU A 589 -14.14 4.41 -6.41
N ALA A 590 -14.89 3.34 -6.17
CA ALA A 590 -14.72 2.51 -4.97
C ALA A 590 -13.35 1.81 -4.92
N THR A 591 -12.80 1.37 -6.06
CA THR A 591 -11.44 0.78 -6.16
C THR A 591 -10.33 1.81 -5.95
N GLY A 592 -10.65 3.11 -6.00
CA GLY A 592 -9.70 4.22 -5.95
C GLY A 592 -9.01 4.52 -7.29
N GLU A 593 -9.32 3.79 -8.36
CA GLU A 593 -8.71 3.99 -9.69
C GLU A 593 -9.04 5.35 -10.31
N LEU A 594 -10.21 5.91 -9.97
CA LEU A 594 -10.67 7.22 -10.45
C LEU A 594 -10.33 8.39 -9.49
N GLY A 595 -9.46 8.14 -8.51
CA GLY A 595 -9.00 9.10 -7.51
C GLY A 595 -9.90 9.20 -6.28
N PRO A 596 -9.67 10.19 -5.40
CA PRO A 596 -10.40 10.33 -4.14
C PRO A 596 -11.92 10.50 -4.33
N THR A 597 -12.69 9.97 -3.38
CA THR A 597 -14.16 9.94 -3.40
C THR A 597 -14.75 10.49 -2.10
N ARG A 598 -16.08 10.51 -2.02
CA ARG A 598 -16.82 10.72 -0.76
C ARG A 598 -17.22 9.40 -0.12
N ASP A 599 -17.77 9.48 1.10
CA ASP A 599 -18.18 8.32 1.90
C ASP A 599 -19.44 7.64 1.34
N ILE A 600 -20.33 8.42 0.71
CA ILE A 600 -21.53 7.91 0.04
C ILE A 600 -21.29 7.98 -1.48
N LEU A 601 -21.17 6.83 -2.13
CA LEU A 601 -21.06 6.70 -3.59
C LEU A 601 -22.44 6.70 -4.27
N GLY A 602 -22.48 6.37 -5.57
CA GLY A 602 -23.67 6.45 -6.40
C GLY A 602 -23.72 7.77 -7.13
N HIS A 603 -23.56 7.75 -8.45
CA HIS A 603 -23.51 8.99 -9.24
C HIS A 603 -24.75 9.26 -10.06
N GLU A 604 -25.75 8.38 -10.02
CA GLU A 604 -26.98 8.52 -10.78
C GLU A 604 -28.23 8.03 -10.02
N GLY A 605 -29.35 8.73 -10.15
CA GLY A 605 -30.60 8.34 -9.51
C GLY A 605 -31.77 9.29 -9.76
N VAL A 606 -32.98 8.86 -9.41
CA VAL A 606 -34.21 9.65 -9.55
C VAL A 606 -34.89 9.79 -8.20
N GLY A 607 -35.46 10.96 -7.93
CA GLY A 607 -36.19 11.21 -6.69
C GLY A 607 -37.10 12.42 -6.75
N TYR A 608 -37.66 12.75 -5.59
CA TYR A 608 -38.65 13.81 -5.42
C TYR A 608 -38.18 14.85 -4.43
N VAL A 609 -38.41 16.13 -4.74
CA VAL A 609 -38.03 17.24 -3.85
C VAL A 609 -38.89 17.23 -2.59
N VAL A 610 -38.25 17.12 -1.42
CA VAL A 610 -38.92 17.07 -0.11
C VAL A 610 -38.64 18.28 0.77
N GLN A 611 -37.63 19.09 0.45
CA GLN A 611 -37.31 20.33 1.17
C GLN A 611 -36.59 21.29 0.22
N LEU A 612 -36.90 22.59 0.36
CA LEU A 612 -36.28 23.68 -0.39
C LEU A 612 -35.37 24.48 0.54
N GLY A 613 -34.20 24.87 0.04
CA GLY A 613 -33.37 25.88 0.66
C GLY A 613 -34.06 27.24 0.69
N SER A 614 -33.69 28.09 1.65
CA SER A 614 -34.36 29.37 1.90
C SER A 614 -34.30 30.37 0.74
N ALA A 615 -33.36 30.22 -0.19
CA ALA A 615 -33.20 31.06 -1.39
C ALA A 615 -33.77 30.40 -2.66
N VAL A 616 -34.37 29.21 -2.57
CA VAL A 616 -34.96 28.50 -3.71
C VAL A 616 -36.41 28.92 -3.90
N THR A 617 -36.75 29.41 -5.09
CA THR A 617 -38.11 29.88 -5.41
C THR A 617 -38.95 28.80 -6.08
N SER A 618 -40.28 28.88 -5.91
CA SER A 618 -41.24 27.96 -6.55
C SER A 618 -41.28 28.07 -8.09
N ALA A 619 -40.69 29.13 -8.65
CA ALA A 619 -40.47 29.28 -10.09
C ALA A 619 -39.35 28.35 -10.60
N GLN A 620 -38.33 28.12 -9.77
CA GLN A 620 -37.22 27.22 -10.12
C GLN A 620 -37.63 25.75 -9.95
N VAL A 621 -38.19 25.40 -8.78
CA VAL A 621 -38.57 24.03 -8.43
C VAL A 621 -39.56 24.02 -7.27
N LYS A 622 -40.46 23.04 -7.21
CA LYS A 622 -41.49 22.91 -6.17
C LYS A 622 -41.33 21.60 -5.39
N LEU A 623 -41.89 21.56 -4.17
CA LEU A 623 -42.02 20.31 -3.43
C LEU A 623 -42.80 19.29 -4.26
N GLY A 624 -42.31 18.04 -4.29
CA GLY A 624 -42.87 16.97 -5.09
C GLY A 624 -42.41 16.93 -6.55
N ASP A 625 -41.65 17.92 -7.03
CA ASP A 625 -41.08 17.86 -8.38
C ASP A 625 -40.13 16.65 -8.50
N ARG A 626 -40.23 15.94 -9.63
CA ARG A 626 -39.41 14.77 -9.97
C ARG A 626 -38.09 15.22 -10.59
N ILE A 627 -36.98 14.81 -10.00
CA ILE A 627 -35.63 15.28 -10.34
C ILE A 627 -34.72 14.08 -10.65
N GLY A 628 -33.93 14.20 -11.72
CA GLY A 628 -32.81 13.32 -11.99
C GLY A 628 -31.51 13.87 -11.39
N ILE A 629 -30.72 12.98 -10.79
CA ILE A 629 -29.35 13.24 -10.36
C ILE A 629 -28.43 12.51 -11.32
N ALA A 630 -27.59 13.24 -12.04
CA ALA A 630 -26.64 12.69 -13.00
C ALA A 630 -25.19 12.80 -12.47
N TRP A 631 -24.25 12.22 -13.23
CA TRP A 631 -22.82 12.30 -12.94
C TRP A 631 -22.35 13.75 -12.73
N LEU A 632 -22.72 14.63 -13.67
CA LEU A 632 -22.44 16.06 -13.59
C LEU A 632 -23.51 16.74 -12.74
N ARG A 633 -23.14 17.08 -11.51
CA ARG A 633 -24.06 17.66 -10.52
C ARG A 633 -24.07 19.19 -10.55
N ASP A 634 -22.96 19.81 -10.91
CA ASP A 634 -22.85 21.26 -11.00
C ASP A 634 -21.65 21.68 -11.86
N VAL A 635 -21.68 22.92 -12.36
CA VAL A 635 -20.63 23.55 -13.18
C VAL A 635 -20.40 25.01 -12.76
N CYS A 636 -19.37 25.68 -13.26
CA CYS A 636 -19.09 27.08 -12.91
C CYS A 636 -19.84 28.13 -13.74
N ASP A 637 -20.40 27.76 -14.89
CA ASP A 637 -21.09 28.64 -15.86
C ASP A 637 -20.27 29.80 -16.46
N VAL A 638 -19.00 29.96 -16.07
CA VAL A 638 -18.17 31.13 -16.46
C VAL A 638 -16.88 30.78 -17.20
N CYS A 639 -16.44 29.52 -17.16
CA CYS A 639 -15.21 29.12 -17.85
C CYS A 639 -15.41 28.98 -19.36
N GLU A 640 -14.31 29.03 -20.12
CA GLU A 640 -14.30 28.88 -21.59
C GLU A 640 -15.11 27.68 -22.09
N PHE A 641 -15.10 26.55 -21.37
CA PHE A 641 -15.88 25.36 -21.70
C PHE A 641 -17.37 25.56 -21.47
N CYS A 642 -17.76 26.15 -20.33
CA CYS A 642 -19.17 26.41 -20.03
C CYS A 642 -19.80 27.43 -20.98
N LEU A 643 -19.00 28.35 -21.51
CA LEU A 643 -19.47 29.35 -22.48
C LEU A 643 -19.58 28.78 -23.91
N HIS A 644 -19.01 27.60 -24.17
CA HIS A 644 -19.20 26.88 -25.41
C HIS A 644 -20.46 26.03 -25.36
N ALA A 645 -21.29 26.06 -26.41
CA ALA A 645 -22.52 25.26 -26.46
C ALA A 645 -22.22 23.76 -26.30
N GLY A 646 -22.80 23.12 -25.29
CA GLY A 646 -22.55 21.70 -24.94
C GLY A 646 -21.20 21.43 -24.27
N GLY A 647 -20.40 22.47 -24.04
CA GLY A 647 -19.07 22.37 -23.45
C GLY A 647 -19.08 22.25 -21.92
N GLU A 648 -20.22 22.44 -21.25
CA GLU A 648 -20.33 22.38 -19.79
C GLU A 648 -19.94 21.01 -19.20
N THR A 649 -20.07 19.96 -20.01
CA THR A 649 -19.60 18.59 -19.72
C THR A 649 -18.08 18.48 -19.52
N ARG A 650 -17.32 19.53 -19.90
CA ARG A 650 -15.86 19.65 -19.79
C ARG A 650 -15.42 20.74 -18.80
N CYS A 651 -16.34 21.25 -17.98
CA CYS A 651 -16.05 22.27 -16.97
C CYS A 651 -14.92 21.82 -16.02
N LYS A 652 -13.88 22.65 -15.88
CA LYS A 652 -12.73 22.40 -14.96
C LYS A 652 -13.18 22.34 -13.49
N GLU A 653 -14.19 23.14 -13.14
CA GLU A 653 -14.77 23.23 -11.79
C GLU A 653 -16.00 22.34 -11.59
N GLN A 654 -16.19 21.31 -12.43
CA GLN A 654 -17.35 20.41 -12.30
C GLN A 654 -17.43 19.79 -10.90
N LEU A 655 -18.65 19.68 -10.36
CA LEU A 655 -18.94 18.89 -9.18
C LEU A 655 -19.64 17.61 -9.61
N ASN A 656 -19.18 16.46 -9.09
CA ASN A 656 -19.71 15.15 -9.46
C ASN A 656 -20.29 14.42 -8.24
N SER A 657 -21.42 13.76 -8.46
CA SER A 657 -22.08 12.89 -7.48
C SER A 657 -21.20 11.65 -7.19
N GLY A 658 -21.09 11.26 -5.93
CA GLY A 658 -20.22 10.14 -5.48
C GLY A 658 -18.73 10.47 -5.41
N ARG A 659 -18.24 11.46 -6.19
CA ARG A 659 -16.81 11.82 -6.23
C ARG A 659 -16.47 13.07 -5.40
N LYS A 660 -17.07 14.22 -5.73
CA LYS A 660 -16.79 15.51 -5.04
C LYS A 660 -17.85 15.86 -4.00
N ARG A 661 -19.03 15.24 -4.09
CA ARG A 661 -20.18 15.36 -3.19
C ARG A 661 -20.80 13.99 -2.97
N ASP A 662 -21.39 13.78 -1.79
CA ASP A 662 -22.07 12.53 -1.46
C ASP A 662 -23.14 12.16 -2.50
N GLY A 663 -23.11 10.91 -2.92
CA GLY A 663 -23.87 10.36 -4.02
C GLY A 663 -25.29 9.92 -3.69
N THR A 664 -25.78 8.98 -4.50
CA THR A 664 -27.16 8.47 -4.50
C THR A 664 -27.33 7.10 -3.82
N PHE A 665 -26.27 6.48 -3.30
CA PHE A 665 -26.37 5.27 -2.45
C PHE A 665 -26.85 5.61 -1.02
N ALA A 666 -27.94 6.36 -0.94
CA ALA A 666 -28.58 6.82 0.27
C ALA A 666 -30.08 7.05 0.03
N GLU A 667 -30.85 7.25 1.09
CA GLU A 667 -32.27 7.59 0.98
C GLU A 667 -32.51 9.04 0.55
N TYR A 668 -31.54 9.93 0.77
CA TYR A 668 -31.62 11.35 0.49
C TYR A 668 -30.32 11.89 -0.11
N ALA A 669 -30.45 12.85 -1.02
CA ALA A 669 -29.32 13.57 -1.62
C ALA A 669 -29.61 15.07 -1.72
N ILE A 670 -28.57 15.88 -1.59
CA ILE A 670 -28.62 17.34 -1.78
C ILE A 670 -28.38 17.68 -3.26
N VAL A 671 -29.10 18.61 -3.86
CA VAL A 671 -28.82 19.03 -5.23
C VAL A 671 -28.88 20.56 -5.34
N PRO A 672 -27.87 21.23 -5.94
CA PRO A 672 -27.92 22.67 -6.15
C PRO A 672 -29.07 23.05 -7.08
N SER A 673 -29.91 24.00 -6.67
CA SER A 673 -31.10 24.39 -7.44
C SER A 673 -30.80 24.93 -8.85
N ARG A 674 -29.63 25.57 -9.01
CA ARG A 674 -29.21 26.23 -10.25
C ARG A 674 -28.89 25.26 -11.40
N TYR A 675 -28.50 24.03 -11.09
CA TYR A 675 -28.11 23.03 -12.08
C TYR A 675 -29.01 21.78 -12.04
N LEU A 676 -30.25 21.92 -11.54
CA LEU A 676 -31.22 20.82 -11.48
C LEU A 676 -31.57 20.27 -12.85
N LEU A 677 -31.69 18.94 -12.94
CA LEU A 677 -32.35 18.23 -14.03
C LEU A 677 -33.78 17.89 -13.61
N ARG A 678 -34.74 18.71 -14.03
CA ARG A 678 -36.17 18.44 -13.82
C ARG A 678 -36.66 17.44 -14.87
N ILE A 679 -37.37 16.41 -14.44
CA ILE A 679 -38.05 15.48 -15.35
C ILE A 679 -39.47 16.04 -15.58
N PRO A 680 -39.80 16.52 -16.80
CA PRO A 680 -41.11 17.12 -17.08
C PRO A 680 -42.27 16.16 -16.81
N GLY A 681 -43.40 16.67 -16.32
CA GLY A 681 -44.56 15.84 -15.93
C GLY A 681 -45.23 15.07 -17.09
N HIS A 682 -44.93 15.40 -18.34
CA HIS A 682 -45.40 14.63 -19.50
C HIS A 682 -44.56 13.36 -19.75
N ILE A 683 -43.40 13.22 -19.09
CA ILE A 683 -42.58 12.01 -19.13
C ILE A 683 -43.14 11.02 -18.11
N THR A 684 -43.79 9.97 -18.62
CA THR A 684 -44.42 8.91 -17.83
C THR A 684 -43.53 7.67 -17.66
N VAL A 685 -42.29 7.71 -18.14
CA VAL A 685 -41.31 6.62 -17.96
C VAL A 685 -41.10 6.36 -16.46
N PRO A 686 -41.14 5.10 -15.97
CA PRO A 686 -40.82 4.73 -14.59
C PRO A 686 -39.41 5.16 -14.13
N ASP A 687 -39.23 5.42 -12.84
CA ASP A 687 -37.97 5.94 -12.26
C ASP A 687 -36.78 5.01 -12.55
N GLU A 688 -37.00 3.70 -12.40
CA GLU A 688 -36.01 2.65 -12.60
C GLU A 688 -35.50 2.57 -14.05
N LEU A 689 -36.32 2.96 -15.02
CA LEU A 689 -35.92 3.01 -16.43
C LEU A 689 -35.24 4.33 -16.80
N ILE A 690 -35.39 5.38 -15.99
CA ILE A 690 -34.70 6.66 -16.20
C ILE A 690 -33.31 6.63 -15.57
N ALA A 691 -33.14 6.03 -14.39
CA ALA A 691 -31.88 6.01 -13.66
C ALA A 691 -30.65 5.64 -14.53
N PRO A 692 -30.64 4.53 -15.30
CA PRO A 692 -29.49 4.18 -16.14
C PRO A 692 -29.25 5.14 -17.31
N ILE A 693 -30.24 5.97 -17.66
CA ILE A 693 -30.09 7.00 -18.71
C ILE A 693 -29.29 8.20 -18.20
N LEU A 694 -29.27 8.44 -16.89
CA LEU A 694 -28.63 9.62 -16.29
C LEU A 694 -27.09 9.56 -16.29
N CYS A 695 -26.48 8.38 -16.50
CA CYS A 695 -25.08 8.21 -16.86
C CYS A 695 -24.90 7.38 -18.13
N GLY A 696 -25.12 6.07 -18.06
CA GLY A 696 -24.75 5.16 -19.14
C GLY A 696 -25.47 5.46 -20.45
N GLY A 697 -26.78 5.74 -20.37
CA GLY A 697 -27.59 6.04 -21.54
C GLY A 697 -27.26 7.38 -22.18
N VAL A 698 -27.16 8.47 -21.42
CA VAL A 698 -26.76 9.77 -21.97
C VAL A 698 -25.35 9.72 -22.55
N THR A 699 -24.44 8.95 -21.95
CA THR A 699 -23.09 8.77 -22.47
C THR A 699 -23.10 8.11 -23.84
N ALA A 700 -23.87 7.03 -24.02
CA ALA A 700 -24.04 6.37 -25.31
C ALA A 700 -24.73 7.28 -26.35
N TYR A 701 -25.80 7.96 -25.94
CA TYR A 701 -26.57 8.86 -26.81
C TYR A 701 -25.70 10.02 -27.32
N ALA A 702 -24.99 10.71 -26.42
CA ALA A 702 -24.10 11.81 -26.77
C ALA A 702 -22.93 11.33 -27.65
N ALA A 703 -22.37 10.14 -27.39
CA ALA A 703 -21.31 9.57 -28.21
C ALA A 703 -21.74 9.37 -29.68
N ILE A 704 -22.95 8.86 -29.91
CA ILE A 704 -23.50 8.69 -31.26
C ILE A 704 -23.81 10.04 -31.90
N LYS A 705 -24.44 10.96 -31.15
CA LYS A 705 -24.80 12.30 -31.63
C LYS A 705 -23.56 13.11 -32.06
N ASN A 706 -22.46 12.97 -31.33
CA ASN A 706 -21.20 13.68 -31.58
C ASN A 706 -20.31 13.01 -32.64
N ALA A 707 -20.68 11.83 -33.16
CA ALA A 707 -19.85 11.06 -34.08
C ALA A 707 -19.72 11.68 -35.48
N GLY A 708 -20.67 12.55 -35.87
CA GLY A 708 -20.68 13.18 -37.20
C GLY A 708 -20.98 12.22 -38.36
N VAL A 709 -21.50 11.03 -38.08
CA VAL A 709 -21.86 10.01 -39.09
C VAL A 709 -23.35 10.09 -39.39
N VAL A 710 -23.74 9.82 -40.64
CA VAL A 710 -25.15 9.86 -41.08
C VAL A 710 -25.83 8.51 -40.89
N GLY A 711 -27.14 8.52 -40.61
CA GLY A 711 -27.96 7.30 -40.51
C GLY A 711 -27.93 6.45 -41.78
N GLY A 712 -28.13 5.14 -41.62
CA GLY A 712 -28.03 4.12 -42.68
C GLY A 712 -26.65 3.46 -42.80
N LYS A 713 -25.63 4.01 -42.12
CA LYS A 713 -24.26 3.50 -42.07
C LYS A 713 -24.05 2.43 -41.01
N TRP A 714 -22.90 1.74 -41.05
CA TRP A 714 -22.54 0.74 -40.05
C TRP A 714 -21.89 1.37 -38.82
N VAL A 715 -22.35 0.94 -37.65
CA VAL A 715 -21.81 1.27 -36.34
C VAL A 715 -21.34 -0.01 -35.68
N ALA A 716 -20.05 -0.12 -35.37
CA ALA A 716 -19.52 -1.18 -34.53
C ALA A 716 -19.46 -0.70 -33.07
N VAL A 717 -20.03 -1.48 -32.15
CA VAL A 717 -20.03 -1.19 -30.72
C VAL A 717 -19.13 -2.20 -30.02
N SER A 718 -18.00 -1.76 -29.47
CA SER A 718 -17.11 -2.58 -28.66
C SER A 718 -17.52 -2.55 -27.19
N GLY A 719 -17.71 -3.72 -26.58
CA GLY A 719 -18.38 -3.85 -25.29
C GLY A 719 -19.90 -3.72 -25.42
N ALA A 720 -20.47 -4.18 -26.55
CA ALA A 720 -21.88 -4.03 -26.90
C ALA A 720 -22.85 -4.67 -25.89
N GLY A 721 -22.37 -5.65 -25.14
CA GLY A 721 -23.12 -6.35 -24.11
C GLY A 721 -23.03 -5.73 -22.71
N GLY A 722 -22.24 -4.67 -22.52
CA GLY A 722 -22.15 -3.96 -21.23
C GLY A 722 -23.26 -2.91 -21.05
N GLY A 723 -23.40 -2.36 -19.83
CA GLY A 723 -24.46 -1.37 -19.53
C GLY A 723 -24.53 -0.15 -20.45
N VAL A 724 -23.38 0.38 -20.89
CA VAL A 724 -23.33 1.49 -21.88
C VAL A 724 -23.54 0.97 -23.30
N GLY A 725 -22.87 -0.13 -23.66
CA GLY A 725 -22.91 -0.69 -25.01
C GLY A 725 -24.30 -1.18 -25.42
N ALA A 726 -25.05 -1.79 -24.49
CA ALA A 726 -26.39 -2.30 -24.76
C ALA A 726 -27.37 -1.16 -25.09
N LEU A 727 -27.21 0.00 -24.43
CA LEU A 727 -27.95 1.21 -24.76
C LEU A 727 -27.46 1.83 -26.08
N ALA A 728 -26.14 1.81 -26.34
CA ALA A 728 -25.59 2.28 -27.61
C ALA A 728 -26.13 1.51 -28.82
N VAL A 729 -26.28 0.18 -28.72
CA VAL A 729 -26.90 -0.66 -29.76
C VAL A 729 -28.32 -0.20 -30.05
N GLN A 730 -29.14 -0.01 -29.01
CA GLN A 730 -30.54 0.41 -29.15
C GLN A 730 -30.66 1.84 -29.69
N TYR A 731 -29.83 2.77 -29.20
CA TYR A 731 -29.80 4.15 -29.69
C TYR A 731 -29.38 4.21 -31.15
N ALA A 732 -28.32 3.49 -31.54
CA ALA A 732 -27.87 3.44 -32.92
C ALA A 732 -28.97 2.89 -33.83
N LYS A 733 -29.67 1.83 -33.40
CA LYS A 733 -30.82 1.30 -34.16
C LYS A 733 -31.95 2.30 -34.29
N ALA A 734 -32.33 2.96 -33.19
CA ALA A 734 -33.39 3.98 -33.19
C ALA A 734 -33.04 5.23 -34.02
N MET A 735 -31.75 5.53 -34.18
CA MET A 735 -31.23 6.60 -35.03
C MET A 735 -31.03 6.17 -36.50
N GLY A 736 -31.37 4.93 -36.85
CA GLY A 736 -31.37 4.44 -38.23
C GLY A 736 -30.05 3.85 -38.71
N TYR A 737 -29.13 3.49 -37.82
CA TYR A 737 -27.88 2.82 -38.19
C TYR A 737 -28.05 1.30 -38.33
N ARG A 738 -27.09 0.67 -39.02
CA ARG A 738 -26.85 -0.78 -38.97
C ARG A 738 -25.83 -1.07 -37.89
N VAL A 739 -26.09 -2.02 -37.01
CA VAL A 739 -25.29 -2.17 -35.78
C VAL A 739 -24.58 -3.51 -35.73
N LEU A 740 -23.26 -3.49 -35.57
CA LEU A 740 -22.44 -4.66 -35.26
C LEU A 740 -22.09 -4.63 -33.77
N GLY A 741 -22.52 -5.64 -33.01
CA GLY A 741 -22.10 -5.83 -31.63
C GLY A 741 -20.77 -6.60 -31.55
N ILE A 742 -19.82 -6.12 -30.75
CA ILE A 742 -18.57 -6.83 -30.45
C ILE A 742 -18.47 -6.98 -28.94
N ASP A 743 -18.51 -8.23 -28.48
CA ASP A 743 -18.38 -8.59 -27.05
C ASP A 743 -17.90 -10.04 -26.92
N VAL A 744 -17.97 -10.63 -25.72
CA VAL A 744 -17.52 -12.00 -25.43
C VAL A 744 -18.66 -12.84 -24.87
N GLY A 745 -18.86 -14.03 -25.45
CA GLY A 745 -19.76 -15.07 -24.94
C GLY A 745 -21.19 -15.03 -25.48
N ASP A 746 -21.82 -16.20 -25.49
CA ASP A 746 -23.15 -16.43 -26.10
C ASP A 746 -24.27 -15.61 -25.46
N ALA A 747 -24.22 -15.39 -24.14
CA ALA A 747 -25.25 -14.59 -23.46
C ALA A 747 -25.24 -13.13 -23.94
N LYS A 748 -24.06 -12.54 -24.15
CA LYS A 748 -23.94 -11.16 -24.67
C LYS A 748 -24.31 -11.11 -26.16
N ARG A 749 -24.02 -12.16 -26.93
CA ARG A 749 -24.49 -12.31 -28.32
C ARG A 749 -26.01 -12.22 -28.42
N ASP A 750 -26.71 -13.06 -27.68
CA ASP A 750 -28.18 -13.11 -27.72
C ASP A 750 -28.80 -11.78 -27.25
N MET A 751 -28.20 -11.14 -26.25
CA MET A 751 -28.62 -9.83 -25.76
C MET A 751 -28.43 -8.72 -26.81
N CYS A 752 -27.29 -8.69 -27.50
CA CYS A 752 -27.03 -7.70 -28.55
C CYS A 752 -28.03 -7.85 -29.72
N LEU A 753 -28.24 -9.08 -30.18
CA LEU A 753 -29.16 -9.36 -31.29
C LEU A 753 -30.61 -9.02 -30.92
N SER A 754 -31.06 -9.40 -29.72
CA SER A 754 -32.41 -9.05 -29.24
C SER A 754 -32.61 -7.56 -28.98
N SER A 755 -31.52 -6.82 -28.72
CA SER A 755 -31.50 -5.36 -28.59
C SER A 755 -31.44 -4.62 -29.93
N GLY A 756 -31.42 -5.34 -31.06
CA GLY A 756 -31.51 -4.77 -32.40
C GLY A 756 -30.19 -4.70 -33.18
N ALA A 757 -29.13 -5.37 -32.72
CA ALA A 757 -27.91 -5.53 -33.51
C ALA A 757 -28.18 -6.36 -34.78
N ASP A 758 -27.64 -5.91 -35.90
CA ASP A 758 -27.74 -6.58 -37.21
C ASP A 758 -26.70 -7.70 -37.35
N GLY A 759 -25.65 -7.69 -36.53
CA GLY A 759 -24.64 -8.73 -36.45
C GLY A 759 -23.92 -8.74 -35.11
N PHE A 760 -23.19 -9.83 -34.83
CA PHE A 760 -22.38 -9.97 -33.62
C PHE A 760 -21.07 -10.70 -33.91
N VAL A 761 -19.97 -10.27 -33.29
CA VAL A 761 -18.67 -10.96 -33.32
C VAL A 761 -18.20 -11.21 -31.88
N ASP A 762 -17.85 -12.46 -31.59
CA ASP A 762 -17.25 -12.85 -30.32
C ASP A 762 -15.73 -12.59 -30.35
N ALA A 763 -15.28 -11.60 -29.60
CA ALA A 763 -13.89 -11.18 -29.58
C ALA A 763 -12.94 -12.22 -28.94
N ALA A 764 -13.44 -13.13 -28.09
CA ALA A 764 -12.62 -14.16 -27.48
C ALA A 764 -12.43 -15.39 -28.37
N GLN A 765 -13.36 -15.63 -29.29
CA GLN A 765 -13.29 -16.73 -30.26
C GLN A 765 -12.62 -16.32 -31.58
N SER A 766 -12.50 -15.01 -31.83
CA SER A 766 -11.88 -14.48 -33.04
C SER A 766 -10.36 -14.59 -33.01
N GLN A 767 -9.78 -15.10 -34.10
CA GLN A 767 -8.32 -15.06 -34.34
C GLN A 767 -7.88 -13.75 -35.02
N ASP A 768 -8.81 -13.08 -35.70
CA ASP A 768 -8.60 -11.83 -36.43
C ASP A 768 -9.89 -11.01 -36.38
N LEU A 769 -9.98 -10.15 -35.36
CA LEU A 769 -11.21 -9.42 -35.05
C LEU A 769 -11.60 -8.41 -36.13
N GLN A 770 -10.61 -7.86 -36.84
CA GLN A 770 -10.87 -6.97 -37.96
C GLN A 770 -11.57 -7.73 -39.09
N ARG A 771 -10.98 -8.86 -39.51
CA ARG A 771 -11.52 -9.65 -40.62
C ARG A 771 -12.91 -10.18 -40.33
N ASP A 772 -13.17 -10.62 -39.10
CA ASP A 772 -14.48 -11.13 -38.70
C ASP A 772 -15.53 -10.00 -38.67
N ALA A 773 -15.16 -8.80 -38.22
CA ALA A 773 -16.02 -7.62 -38.27
C ALA A 773 -16.33 -7.21 -39.72
N GLU A 774 -15.33 -7.20 -40.61
CA GLU A 774 -15.51 -6.89 -42.03
C GLU A 774 -16.46 -7.88 -42.71
N ALA A 775 -16.30 -9.18 -42.44
CA ALA A 775 -17.17 -10.23 -42.95
C ALA A 775 -18.61 -10.08 -42.45
N ALA A 776 -18.81 -9.77 -41.17
CA ALA A 776 -20.14 -9.57 -40.58
C ALA A 776 -20.86 -8.34 -41.15
N MET A 777 -20.12 -7.27 -41.48
CA MET A 777 -20.70 -6.05 -42.06
C MET A 777 -20.88 -6.13 -43.59
N GLY A 778 -20.11 -6.99 -44.26
CA GLY A 778 -20.02 -7.06 -45.71
C GLY A 778 -19.28 -5.85 -46.32
N GLN A 779 -18.40 -5.21 -45.56
CA GLN A 779 -17.59 -4.07 -46.00
C GLN A 779 -16.28 -3.98 -45.19
N THR A 780 -15.31 -3.20 -45.66
CA THR A 780 -13.93 -3.14 -45.13
C THR A 780 -13.77 -2.42 -43.78
N GLY A 781 -14.85 -2.16 -43.05
CA GLY A 781 -14.81 -1.48 -41.74
C GLY A 781 -16.12 -0.78 -41.41
N ALA A 782 -16.26 -0.27 -40.19
CA ALA A 782 -17.44 0.48 -39.75
C ALA A 782 -17.26 1.99 -39.95
N ASP A 783 -18.29 2.68 -40.42
CA ASP A 783 -18.28 4.15 -40.56
C ASP A 783 -18.17 4.84 -39.18
N LEU A 784 -18.67 4.18 -38.12
CA LEU A 784 -18.52 4.58 -36.73
C LEU A 784 -18.08 3.38 -35.87
N VAL A 785 -17.05 3.55 -35.05
CA VAL A 785 -16.69 2.60 -33.99
C VAL A 785 -16.85 3.27 -32.63
N LEU A 786 -17.79 2.78 -31.81
CA LEU A 786 -17.99 3.20 -30.43
C LEU A 786 -17.25 2.25 -29.50
N VAL A 787 -16.25 2.76 -28.78
CA VAL A 787 -15.49 1.94 -27.82
C VAL A 787 -16.06 2.14 -26.43
N CYS A 788 -17.01 1.29 -26.02
CA CYS A 788 -17.60 1.32 -24.68
C CYS A 788 -16.81 0.46 -23.67
N ALA A 789 -16.01 -0.49 -24.15
CA ALA A 789 -15.14 -1.31 -23.32
C ALA A 789 -13.99 -0.50 -22.71
N ALA A 790 -13.77 -0.65 -21.40
CA ALA A 790 -12.70 0.00 -20.65
C ALA A 790 -11.35 -0.74 -20.78
N SER A 791 -10.85 -0.91 -22.02
CA SER A 791 -9.62 -1.67 -22.29
C SER A 791 -8.78 -1.04 -23.41
N GLY A 792 -7.47 -0.91 -23.19
CA GLY A 792 -6.53 -0.48 -24.23
C GLY A 792 -6.51 -1.44 -25.44
N GLY A 793 -6.70 -2.73 -25.20
CA GLY A 793 -6.81 -3.74 -26.26
C GLY A 793 -8.05 -3.52 -27.15
N ALA A 794 -9.17 -3.12 -26.56
CA ALA A 794 -10.40 -2.81 -27.31
C ALA A 794 -10.21 -1.58 -28.20
N TYR A 795 -9.53 -0.53 -27.70
CA TYR A 795 -9.17 0.63 -28.51
C TYR A 795 -8.21 0.29 -29.65
N ASN A 796 -7.18 -0.53 -29.39
CA ASN A 796 -6.24 -0.95 -30.43
C ASN A 796 -6.93 -1.78 -31.51
N ALA A 797 -7.85 -2.68 -31.14
CA ALA A 797 -8.64 -3.44 -32.11
C ALA A 797 -9.61 -2.54 -32.91
N ALA A 798 -10.25 -1.57 -32.24
CA ALA A 798 -11.17 -0.64 -32.88
C ALA A 798 -10.53 0.18 -34.01
N LEU A 799 -9.22 0.48 -33.90
CA LEU A 799 -8.47 1.17 -34.96
C LEU A 799 -8.30 0.35 -36.24
N GLY A 800 -8.32 -0.99 -36.15
CA GLY A 800 -8.35 -1.86 -37.34
C GLY A 800 -9.74 -2.01 -37.95
N ILE A 801 -10.80 -1.77 -37.17
CA ILE A 801 -12.19 -1.98 -37.59
C ILE A 801 -12.81 -0.73 -38.22
N VAL A 802 -12.30 0.46 -37.90
CA VAL A 802 -12.84 1.72 -38.45
C VAL A 802 -12.56 1.81 -39.96
N ALA A 803 -13.59 2.14 -40.74
CA ALA A 803 -13.48 2.30 -42.18
C ALA A 803 -12.64 3.53 -42.55
N ALA A 804 -12.16 3.58 -43.80
CA ALA A 804 -11.64 4.81 -44.38
C ALA A 804 -12.68 5.95 -44.26
N PHE A 805 -12.23 7.13 -43.83
CA PHE A 805 -13.05 8.30 -43.50
C PHE A 805 -14.05 8.10 -42.34
N GLY A 806 -13.93 6.99 -41.60
CA GLY A 806 -14.77 6.69 -40.45
C GLY A 806 -14.36 7.41 -39.18
N THR A 807 -15.22 7.33 -38.17
CA THR A 807 -14.99 7.95 -36.86
C THR A 807 -14.90 6.89 -35.76
N LEU A 808 -13.84 6.93 -34.96
CA LEU A 808 -13.73 6.22 -33.69
C LEU A 808 -14.10 7.18 -32.55
N VAL A 809 -15.11 6.84 -31.75
CA VAL A 809 -15.50 7.63 -30.58
C VAL A 809 -15.02 6.95 -29.30
N SER A 810 -14.22 7.69 -28.54
CA SER A 810 -13.68 7.26 -27.25
C SER A 810 -14.70 7.48 -26.14
N VAL A 811 -15.13 6.39 -25.49
CA VAL A 811 -16.14 6.39 -24.42
C VAL A 811 -15.63 5.64 -23.18
N GLY A 812 -15.23 4.39 -23.34
CA GLY A 812 -14.72 3.54 -22.27
C GLY A 812 -13.41 4.09 -21.71
N ILE A 813 -13.25 4.05 -20.40
CA ILE A 813 -12.09 4.62 -19.69
C ILE A 813 -11.16 3.46 -19.29
N PRO A 814 -10.12 3.13 -20.08
CA PRO A 814 -9.15 2.15 -19.66
C PRO A 814 -8.33 2.71 -18.48
N PRO A 815 -7.74 1.84 -17.64
CA PRO A 815 -6.80 2.29 -16.61
C PRO A 815 -5.69 3.17 -17.20
N PRO A 816 -5.22 4.23 -16.52
CA PRO A 816 -4.26 5.19 -17.08
C PRO A 816 -2.94 4.60 -17.61
N HIS A 817 -2.61 3.36 -17.24
CA HIS A 817 -1.42 2.64 -17.71
C HIS A 817 -1.64 1.88 -19.02
N GLN A 818 -2.88 1.63 -19.44
CA GLN A 818 -3.22 1.01 -20.72
C GLN A 818 -3.36 2.10 -21.78
N LEU A 819 -2.25 2.39 -22.46
CA LEU A 819 -2.21 3.39 -23.53
C LEU A 819 -2.67 2.80 -24.87
N VAL A 820 -3.33 3.62 -25.68
CA VAL A 820 -3.64 3.31 -27.09
C VAL A 820 -2.46 3.71 -27.95
N SER A 821 -1.91 2.79 -28.74
CA SER A 821 -0.72 3.02 -29.56
C SER A 821 -1.03 2.79 -31.03
N PHE A 822 -0.75 3.78 -31.87
CA PHE A 822 -0.93 3.67 -33.32
C PHE A 822 0.11 4.49 -34.08
N HIS A 823 0.41 4.07 -35.30
CA HIS A 823 1.25 4.84 -36.21
C HIS A 823 0.42 5.94 -36.89
N PRO A 824 0.88 7.22 -36.93
CA PRO A 824 0.12 8.30 -37.54
C PRO A 824 -0.30 8.08 -39.00
N LEU A 825 0.47 7.29 -39.76
CA LEU A 825 0.09 6.92 -41.15
C LEU A 825 -1.28 6.26 -41.24
N LEU A 826 -1.71 5.50 -40.23
CA LEU A 826 -3.05 4.91 -40.22
C LEU A 826 -4.13 6.01 -40.35
N LEU A 827 -3.99 7.10 -39.59
CA LEU A 827 -4.95 8.21 -39.65
C LEU A 827 -4.82 9.02 -40.94
N ILE A 828 -3.59 9.22 -41.41
CA ILE A 828 -3.29 10.01 -42.62
C ILE A 828 -3.81 9.31 -43.88
N ASP A 829 -3.47 8.02 -44.05
CA ASP A 829 -3.77 7.27 -45.26
C ASP A 829 -5.26 6.91 -45.35
N MET A 830 -5.89 6.64 -44.21
CA MET A 830 -7.30 6.24 -44.15
C MET A 830 -8.25 7.41 -43.86
N GLY A 831 -7.75 8.59 -43.51
CA GLY A 831 -8.58 9.75 -43.17
C GLY A 831 -9.46 9.54 -41.92
N ILE A 832 -8.99 8.77 -40.94
CA ILE A 832 -9.77 8.40 -39.74
C ILE A 832 -9.87 9.58 -38.76
N ASN A 833 -11.07 9.79 -38.21
CA ASN A 833 -11.31 10.72 -37.11
C ASN A 833 -11.33 9.99 -35.77
N ILE A 834 -10.62 10.53 -34.76
CA ILE A 834 -10.76 10.09 -33.38
C ILE A 834 -11.38 11.23 -32.58
N VAL A 835 -12.55 10.97 -31.99
CA VAL A 835 -13.32 11.95 -31.23
C VAL A 835 -13.50 11.48 -29.80
N GLY A 836 -13.31 12.38 -28.84
CA GLY A 836 -13.62 12.12 -27.43
C GLY A 836 -15.06 12.52 -27.10
N SER A 837 -15.82 11.62 -26.48
CA SER A 837 -17.13 11.93 -25.91
C SER A 837 -17.10 11.83 -24.39
N ALA A 838 -17.55 12.88 -23.71
CA ALA A 838 -17.85 12.84 -22.29
C ALA A 838 -19.29 12.36 -22.07
N VAL A 839 -19.77 12.46 -20.82
CA VAL A 839 -21.22 12.44 -20.55
C VAL A 839 -21.94 13.54 -21.34
N GLY A 840 -23.26 13.42 -21.52
CA GLY A 840 -24.05 14.45 -22.22
C GLY A 840 -24.59 15.56 -21.32
N THR A 841 -25.22 16.54 -21.96
CA THR A 841 -25.87 17.70 -21.36
C THR A 841 -27.24 17.33 -20.76
N LYS A 842 -27.88 18.27 -20.05
CA LYS A 842 -29.26 18.08 -19.57
C LYS A 842 -30.26 17.90 -20.72
N GLU A 843 -30.01 18.54 -21.87
CA GLU A 843 -30.83 18.37 -23.08
C GLU A 843 -30.67 16.97 -23.65
N ASP A 844 -29.43 16.48 -23.79
CA ASP A 844 -29.17 15.12 -24.26
C ASP A 844 -29.85 14.06 -23.38
N ILE A 845 -29.88 14.27 -22.06
CA ILE A 845 -30.59 13.38 -21.13
C ILE A 845 -32.09 13.34 -21.45
N LEU A 846 -32.73 14.49 -21.65
CA LEU A 846 -34.16 14.55 -21.95
C LEU A 846 -34.49 13.94 -23.32
N GLU A 847 -33.65 14.15 -24.33
CA GLU A 847 -33.77 13.51 -25.64
C GLU A 847 -33.64 11.98 -25.55
N ALA A 848 -32.65 11.50 -24.79
CA ALA A 848 -32.42 10.08 -24.54
C ALA A 848 -33.60 9.43 -23.79
N ILE A 849 -34.17 10.11 -22.78
CA ILE A 849 -35.40 9.67 -22.10
C ILE A 849 -36.58 9.67 -23.08
N GLY A 850 -36.65 10.64 -24.00
CA GLY A 850 -37.68 10.70 -25.03
C GLY A 850 -37.69 9.47 -25.95
N LEU A 851 -36.55 8.83 -26.19
CA LEU A 851 -36.49 7.55 -26.92
C LEU A 851 -37.03 6.39 -26.09
N VAL A 852 -36.82 6.40 -24.77
CA VAL A 852 -37.40 5.42 -23.84
C VAL A 852 -38.92 5.60 -23.73
N GLN A 853 -39.40 6.84 -23.61
CA GLN A 853 -40.83 7.17 -23.60
C GLN A 853 -41.56 6.69 -24.85
N ARG A 854 -40.90 6.72 -26.02
CA ARG A 854 -41.44 6.22 -27.29
C ARG A 854 -41.32 4.70 -27.45
N GLY A 855 -40.70 4.00 -26.50
CA GLY A 855 -40.49 2.55 -26.54
C GLY A 855 -39.45 2.09 -27.56
N LEU A 856 -38.67 3.03 -28.12
CA LEU A 856 -37.59 2.73 -29.08
C LEU A 856 -36.33 2.21 -28.40
N VAL A 857 -36.16 2.56 -27.13
CA VAL A 857 -35.07 2.07 -26.27
C VAL A 857 -35.69 1.54 -24.99
N LYS A 858 -35.31 0.34 -24.60
CA LYS A 858 -35.83 -0.39 -23.44
C LYS A 858 -34.64 -0.79 -22.57
N PRO A 859 -34.29 0.03 -21.56
CA PRO A 859 -33.25 -0.34 -20.61
C PRO A 859 -33.60 -1.65 -19.91
N VAL A 860 -32.65 -2.57 -19.85
CA VAL A 860 -32.79 -3.80 -19.06
C VAL A 860 -32.31 -3.47 -17.65
N VAL A 861 -33.19 -3.65 -16.67
CA VAL A 861 -32.92 -3.28 -15.28
C VAL A 861 -33.13 -4.45 -14.34
N ASN A 862 -32.27 -4.55 -13.32
CA ASN A 862 -32.39 -5.50 -12.23
C ASN A 862 -32.53 -4.70 -10.93
N ILE A 863 -33.71 -4.78 -10.30
CA ILE A 863 -34.01 -4.02 -9.08
C ILE A 863 -33.56 -4.81 -7.86
N GLN A 864 -32.78 -4.13 -7.01
CA GLN A 864 -32.25 -4.65 -5.76
C GLN A 864 -32.50 -3.63 -4.64
N ARG A 865 -32.47 -4.07 -3.38
CA ARG A 865 -32.53 -3.12 -2.27
C ARG A 865 -31.15 -2.54 -2.01
N LEU A 866 -31.10 -1.36 -1.41
CA LEU A 866 -29.83 -0.73 -1.02
C LEU A 866 -29.02 -1.66 -0.10
N GLU A 867 -29.68 -2.46 0.74
CA GLU A 867 -29.04 -3.45 1.61
C GLU A 867 -28.21 -4.51 0.86
N ASP A 868 -28.58 -4.79 -0.39
CA ASP A 868 -27.98 -5.84 -1.22
C ASP A 868 -26.74 -5.33 -2.00
N LEU A 869 -26.47 -4.01 -1.97
CA LEU A 869 -25.35 -3.37 -2.67
C LEU A 869 -23.97 -4.03 -2.39
N PRO A 870 -23.62 -4.43 -1.15
CA PRO A 870 -22.35 -5.11 -0.89
C PRO A 870 -22.19 -6.42 -1.66
N GLY A 871 -23.28 -7.19 -1.84
CA GLY A 871 -23.30 -8.44 -2.59
C GLY A 871 -23.42 -8.25 -4.10
N LEU A 872 -24.04 -7.14 -4.54
CA LEU A 872 -24.07 -6.75 -5.96
C LEU A 872 -22.67 -6.35 -6.45
N ALA A 873 -21.96 -5.54 -5.68
CA ALA A 873 -20.64 -5.05 -6.02
C ALA A 873 -19.62 -6.17 -6.28
N SER A 874 -19.68 -7.27 -5.52
CA SER A 874 -18.77 -8.40 -5.70
C SER A 874 -19.02 -9.21 -6.96
N ARG A 875 -20.20 -9.09 -7.58
CA ARG A 875 -20.58 -9.78 -8.82
C ARG A 875 -20.92 -8.81 -9.95
N PHE A 876 -20.52 -7.54 -9.84
CA PHE A 876 -20.98 -6.47 -10.74
C PHE A 876 -20.82 -6.83 -12.22
N GLY A 877 -19.67 -7.36 -12.63
CA GLY A 877 -19.42 -7.77 -14.01
C GLY A 877 -20.23 -8.97 -14.52
N GLU A 878 -20.81 -9.79 -13.64
CA GLU A 878 -21.69 -10.91 -14.00
C GLU A 878 -23.15 -10.46 -14.16
N VAL A 879 -23.54 -9.42 -13.42
CA VAL A 879 -24.93 -8.91 -13.37
C VAL A 879 -25.14 -7.64 -14.20
N SER A 880 -24.08 -7.02 -14.71
CA SER A 880 -24.09 -5.77 -15.51
C SER A 880 -24.19 -5.96 -17.01
#